data_AF-A0A957GB15-F1
#
_entry.id   AF-A0A957GB15-F1
#
_cell.length_a   1.000
_cell.length_b   1.000
_cell.length_c   1.000
_cell.angle_alpha   90.00
_cell.angle_beta   90.00
_cell.angle_gamma   90.00
#
_symmetry.space_group_name_H-M   'P 1'
#
loop_
_entity.id
_entity.type
_entity.pdbx_description
1 polymer ?
#
loop_
_entity_poly.entity_id
_entity_poly.type
_entity_poly.pdbx_seq_one_letter_code
_entity_poly.pdbx_strand_id
1 'polypeptide(L)'
;MVGIVIVSHSALLAAGVRELAEQMVQGRVPIATAGGIDDPENPIGTDALAVQAAIEQVYSDDGVVVLMDLGSALMSAELALELLDPAQQANVFLCAAPLVEGAMAAVVQASVGSTAQEVLAEAQSALAVKEGQLGSYAGVAETPAGETPTTSLAAPPAAKAITLQIRNRQGLHARPAALFVTTANQFQAEISVHKAGQQANAKSINQVATLGARQGDEVTVRASGPDAAAALAAIQALAEDDFGEKETAPPPVMEAPRPAAPAGGDNAWSGVAASPGVAVGPAALYRPQLPQVTRQHIDDPAGEWQRLQSALATARQELVALQAQATRQIGAADAAIFAAHALILQDPELLANVQARISSDGINAEAAWHEAMNELAATYQALDDAYMQARAADVRDVARRVLGQLMAMEMPSLAFTRPVILVAADLTPSDTARLDPAQILGICTELGGATAHSAILARALGIPAVVGLGSQVWQLASGQTVGLDGSRGEVWPQPDDGQLAVLQARRVAWQEAQHAAQATGRGAAITQDGRQIEVAANIGGPRDVPVALDYGAEGVGLFRTEFLFMDRPAPPDEAEQLAAYREVAAAMAPRPVIIRTLDVGGDKPLPYLDLGREENPFLGYRGIRFCLHRPDIFKPQLRAILRASQGHNLRVMFPMIGTLAELRAARAMLAEAQAELRAENVPFDEGLAVGIMIEVPSAVATADQLAGEADFFSIGTNDLTQYVMAADRGNANVAGLANALQPAVLRMIQQTVRAAHAAGIWVGMCGELAGNALATPLLVGLGLDELSMSAPALPAVKAAVRGLTMAEASALAGQVLAQVSVDGVMALLGA
;
A
#
# COMPACT_ATOMS: atom_id res chain seq x y z
N MET A 1 -48.92 -26.35 -12.25
CA MET A 1 -47.72 -25.57 -11.87
C MET A 1 -46.93 -26.42 -10.91
N VAL A 2 -45.60 -26.39 -10.96
CA VAL A 2 -44.74 -27.19 -10.08
C VAL A 2 -45.12 -26.96 -8.61
N GLY A 3 -45.43 -28.04 -7.89
CA GLY A 3 -45.72 -28.00 -6.45
C GLY A 3 -44.45 -28.08 -5.62
N ILE A 4 -44.42 -27.43 -4.46
CA ILE A 4 -43.27 -27.47 -3.54
C ILE A 4 -43.67 -28.14 -2.23
N VAL A 5 -42.87 -29.10 -1.77
CA VAL A 5 -43.04 -29.74 -0.46
C VAL A 5 -41.83 -29.45 0.41
N ILE A 6 -42.06 -28.92 1.61
CA ILE A 6 -41.01 -28.64 2.59
C ILE A 6 -41.09 -29.69 3.71
N VAL A 7 -40.03 -30.48 3.86
CA VAL A 7 -39.93 -31.57 4.83
C VAL A 7 -38.89 -31.23 5.89
N SER A 8 -39.28 -31.24 7.16
CA SER A 8 -38.35 -31.00 8.28
C SER A 8 -38.62 -31.94 9.45
N HIS A 9 -37.63 -32.13 10.31
CA HIS A 9 -37.80 -32.80 11.60
C HIS A 9 -38.70 -32.00 12.57
N SER A 10 -38.91 -30.70 12.31
CA SER A 10 -39.77 -29.83 13.12
C SER A 10 -40.95 -29.31 12.30
N ALA A 11 -42.16 -29.60 12.76
CA ALA A 11 -43.39 -29.05 12.18
C ALA A 11 -43.38 -27.52 12.14
N LEU A 12 -42.86 -26.88 13.20
CA LEU A 12 -42.77 -25.43 13.31
C LEU A 12 -41.75 -24.85 12.32
N LEU A 13 -40.64 -25.54 12.09
CA LEU A 13 -39.64 -25.10 11.12
C LEU A 13 -40.19 -25.19 9.70
N ALA A 14 -40.81 -26.32 9.34
CA ALA A 14 -41.45 -26.48 8.03
C ALA A 14 -42.53 -25.41 7.79
N ALA A 15 -43.36 -25.11 8.80
CA ALA A 15 -44.35 -24.05 8.73
C ALA A 15 -43.72 -22.66 8.57
N GLY A 16 -42.64 -22.36 9.29
CA GLY A 16 -41.93 -21.07 9.19
C GLY A 16 -41.29 -20.86 7.81
N VAL A 17 -40.69 -21.90 7.23
CA VAL A 17 -40.12 -21.82 5.86
C VAL A 17 -41.23 -21.65 4.84
N ARG A 18 -42.36 -22.34 5.01
CA ARG A 18 -43.54 -22.16 4.16
C ARG A 18 -44.07 -20.74 4.22
N GLU A 19 -44.18 -20.13 5.40
CA GLU A 19 -44.63 -18.74 5.54
C GLU A 19 -43.73 -17.76 4.75
N LEU A 20 -42.41 -17.91 4.87
CA LEU A 20 -41.45 -17.11 4.11
C LEU A 20 -41.60 -17.31 2.60
N ALA A 21 -41.71 -18.57 2.17
CA ALA A 21 -41.85 -18.92 0.77
C ALA A 21 -43.18 -18.39 0.17
N GLU A 22 -44.28 -18.47 0.92
CA GLU A 22 -45.58 -17.92 0.52
C GLU A 22 -45.54 -16.40 0.34
N GLN A 23 -44.80 -15.67 1.19
CA GLN A 23 -44.64 -14.22 1.08
C GLN A 23 -43.90 -13.79 -0.20
N MET A 24 -42.95 -14.61 -0.68
CA MET A 24 -42.19 -14.31 -1.91
C MET A 24 -43.07 -14.35 -3.17
N VAL A 25 -44.09 -15.21 -3.19
CA VAL A 25 -44.91 -15.45 -4.38
C VAL A 25 -46.39 -15.10 -4.20
N GLN A 26 -46.75 -14.53 -3.04
CA GLN A 26 -48.13 -14.14 -2.67
C GLN A 26 -49.15 -15.26 -2.88
N GLY A 27 -48.78 -16.51 -2.55
CA GLY A 27 -49.66 -17.68 -2.66
C GLY A 27 -49.91 -18.20 -4.09
N ARG A 28 -49.12 -17.79 -5.09
CA ARG A 28 -49.26 -18.23 -6.49
C ARG A 28 -48.75 -19.65 -6.77
N VAL A 29 -47.95 -20.22 -5.87
CA VAL A 29 -47.36 -21.55 -5.99
C VAL A 29 -47.97 -22.48 -4.93
N PRO A 30 -48.40 -23.72 -5.28
CA PRO A 30 -48.86 -24.69 -4.31
C PRO A 30 -47.70 -25.16 -3.40
N ILE A 31 -47.83 -24.94 -2.08
CA ILE A 31 -46.82 -25.33 -1.09
C ILE A 31 -47.47 -26.17 0.02
N ALA A 32 -46.89 -27.33 0.30
CA ALA A 32 -47.26 -28.19 1.42
C ALA A 32 -46.05 -28.47 2.32
N THR A 33 -46.32 -28.85 3.56
CA THR A 33 -45.30 -29.06 4.59
C THR A 33 -45.54 -30.38 5.31
N ALA A 34 -44.46 -31.12 5.57
CA ALA A 34 -44.48 -32.30 6.41
C ALA A 34 -43.35 -32.21 7.45
N GLY A 35 -43.69 -32.32 8.73
CA GLY A 35 -42.67 -32.34 9.76
C GLY A 35 -43.24 -32.58 11.14
N GLY A 36 -42.37 -33.03 12.04
CA GLY A 36 -42.74 -33.56 13.35
C GLY A 36 -43.31 -34.97 13.27
N ILE A 37 -43.50 -35.57 14.44
CA ILE A 37 -44.23 -36.83 14.65
C ILE A 37 -45.32 -36.59 15.68
N ASP A 38 -46.36 -37.43 15.69
CA ASP A 38 -47.49 -37.36 16.62
C ASP A 38 -47.11 -37.90 18.02
N ASP A 39 -46.05 -37.33 18.60
CA ASP A 39 -45.60 -37.53 19.97
C ASP A 39 -45.52 -36.16 20.69
N PRO A 40 -46.47 -35.85 21.59
CA PRO A 40 -46.49 -34.58 22.33
C PRO A 40 -45.28 -34.36 23.24
N GLU A 41 -44.62 -35.43 23.70
CA GLU A 41 -43.45 -35.34 24.57
C GLU A 41 -42.15 -35.20 23.76
N ASN A 42 -42.11 -35.74 22.53
CA ASN A 42 -40.96 -35.67 21.63
C ASN A 42 -41.40 -35.34 20.18
N PRO A 43 -41.86 -34.12 19.89
CA PRO A 43 -42.50 -33.78 18.62
C PRO A 43 -41.52 -33.67 17.44
N ILE A 44 -40.22 -33.89 17.67
CA ILE A 44 -39.17 -33.81 16.65
C ILE A 44 -39.04 -35.16 15.94
N GLY A 45 -39.27 -35.17 14.63
CA GLY A 45 -39.17 -36.34 13.77
C GLY A 45 -39.81 -36.09 12.41
N THR A 46 -39.87 -37.12 11.57
CA THR A 46 -40.55 -37.04 10.27
C THR A 46 -41.29 -38.36 10.02
N ASP A 47 -42.50 -38.28 9.49
CA ASP A 47 -43.33 -39.44 9.12
C ASP A 47 -43.46 -39.51 7.60
N ALA A 48 -43.07 -40.65 7.00
CA ALA A 48 -43.16 -40.88 5.56
C ALA A 48 -44.60 -40.79 5.02
N LEU A 49 -45.62 -41.18 5.82
CA LEU A 49 -47.02 -41.06 5.40
C LEU A 49 -47.46 -39.59 5.35
N ALA A 50 -46.96 -38.76 6.27
CA ALA A 50 -47.21 -37.32 6.25
C ALA A 50 -46.51 -36.63 5.06
N VAL A 51 -45.29 -37.07 4.71
CA VAL A 51 -44.57 -36.59 3.52
C VAL A 51 -45.29 -36.99 2.24
N GLN A 52 -45.77 -38.24 2.15
CA GLN A 52 -46.58 -38.71 1.03
C GLN A 52 -47.84 -37.87 0.85
N ALA A 53 -48.61 -37.67 1.93
CA ALA A 53 -49.81 -36.85 1.90
C ALA A 53 -49.53 -35.40 1.48
N ALA A 54 -48.40 -34.82 1.90
CA ALA A 54 -47.99 -33.49 1.47
C ALA A 54 -47.63 -33.43 -0.03
N ILE A 55 -47.00 -34.47 -0.58
CA ILE A 55 -46.74 -34.58 -2.02
C ILE A 55 -48.04 -34.68 -2.81
N GLU A 56 -48.96 -35.55 -2.39
CA GLU A 56 -50.27 -35.72 -3.03
C GLU A 56 -51.11 -34.44 -2.99
N GLN A 57 -50.99 -33.64 -1.93
CA GLN A 57 -51.70 -32.37 -1.79
C GLN A 57 -51.32 -31.33 -2.85
N VAL A 58 -50.06 -31.30 -3.30
CA VAL A 58 -49.55 -30.30 -4.27
C VAL A 58 -49.23 -30.89 -5.64
N TYR A 59 -49.51 -32.19 -5.83
CA TYR A 59 -49.19 -32.89 -7.07
C TYR A 59 -49.91 -32.31 -8.29
N SER A 60 -49.19 -32.17 -9.39
CA SER A 60 -49.73 -31.89 -10.72
C SER A 60 -48.85 -32.49 -11.80
N ASP A 61 -49.32 -32.51 -13.05
CA ASP A 61 -48.55 -33.04 -14.20
C ASP A 61 -47.25 -32.26 -14.46
N ASP A 62 -47.12 -31.03 -13.92
CA ASP A 62 -45.90 -30.21 -14.04
C ASP A 62 -44.81 -30.65 -13.04
N GLY A 63 -45.13 -31.53 -12.09
CA GLY A 63 -44.20 -32.13 -11.14
C GLY A 63 -44.19 -31.49 -9.74
N VAL A 64 -43.47 -32.13 -8.82
CA VAL A 64 -43.29 -31.70 -7.43
C VAL A 64 -41.82 -31.69 -7.07
N VAL A 65 -41.34 -30.60 -6.45
CA VAL A 65 -39.98 -30.53 -5.87
C VAL A 65 -40.09 -30.59 -4.35
N VAL A 66 -39.44 -31.58 -3.77
CA VAL A 66 -39.42 -31.81 -2.32
C VAL A 66 -38.08 -31.29 -1.79
N LEU A 67 -38.11 -30.31 -0.90
CA LEU A 67 -36.95 -29.86 -0.13
C LEU A 67 -37.01 -30.49 1.25
N MET A 68 -35.92 -31.10 1.68
CA MET A 68 -35.86 -31.79 2.96
C MET A 68 -34.65 -31.37 3.79
N ASP A 69 -34.83 -31.43 5.11
CA ASP A 69 -33.74 -31.29 6.06
C ASP A 69 -32.85 -32.55 6.10
N LEU A 70 -31.78 -32.49 6.89
CA LEU A 70 -30.85 -33.60 7.10
C LEU A 70 -31.49 -34.74 7.93
N GLY A 71 -30.92 -35.94 7.84
CA GLY A 71 -31.28 -37.07 8.72
C GLY A 71 -32.61 -37.74 8.37
N SER A 72 -33.51 -37.89 9.35
CA SER A 72 -34.77 -38.65 9.20
C SER A 72 -35.72 -38.10 8.15
N ALA A 73 -35.62 -36.80 7.84
CA ALA A 73 -36.43 -36.15 6.81
C ALA A 73 -36.11 -36.68 5.41
N LEU A 74 -34.82 -36.90 5.09
CA LEU A 74 -34.37 -37.52 3.85
C LEU A 74 -34.90 -38.95 3.73
N MET A 75 -34.68 -39.78 4.76
CA MET A 75 -35.14 -41.18 4.74
C MET A 75 -36.67 -41.29 4.64
N SER A 76 -37.40 -40.38 5.28
CA SER A 76 -38.87 -40.34 5.20
C SER A 76 -39.36 -39.88 3.83
N ALA A 77 -38.65 -38.97 3.16
CA ALA A 77 -38.97 -38.53 1.81
C ALA A 77 -38.66 -39.60 0.75
N GLU A 78 -37.57 -40.35 0.91
CA GLU A 78 -37.24 -41.51 0.07
C GLU A 78 -38.30 -42.61 0.23
N LEU A 79 -38.68 -42.95 1.48
CA LEU A 79 -39.72 -43.93 1.74
C LEU A 79 -41.09 -43.46 1.22
N ALA A 80 -41.43 -42.18 1.37
CA ALA A 80 -42.67 -41.61 0.83
C ALA A 80 -42.74 -41.72 -0.70
N LEU A 81 -41.61 -41.53 -1.40
CA LEU A 81 -41.52 -41.73 -2.85
C LEU A 81 -41.78 -43.18 -3.26
N GLU A 82 -41.29 -44.14 -2.49
CA GLU A 82 -41.53 -45.58 -2.74
C GLU A 82 -43.01 -45.98 -2.54
N LEU A 83 -43.75 -45.19 -1.75
CA LEU A 83 -45.18 -45.40 -1.48
C LEU A 83 -46.11 -44.76 -2.52
N LEU A 84 -45.59 -43.92 -3.42
CA LEU A 84 -46.36 -43.30 -4.51
C LEU A 84 -46.56 -44.25 -5.68
N ASP A 85 -47.60 -43.99 -6.49
CA ASP A 85 -47.80 -44.72 -7.73
C ASP A 85 -46.62 -44.47 -8.71
N PRO A 86 -46.18 -45.46 -9.50
CA PRO A 86 -45.01 -45.33 -10.38
C PRO A 86 -45.09 -44.17 -11.39
N ALA A 87 -46.30 -43.78 -11.79
CA ALA A 87 -46.52 -42.63 -12.67
C ALA A 87 -46.32 -41.29 -11.94
N GLN A 88 -46.63 -41.22 -10.64
CA GLN A 88 -46.41 -40.04 -9.82
C GLN A 88 -44.94 -39.91 -9.44
N GLN A 89 -44.30 -41.03 -9.09
CA GLN A 89 -42.89 -41.09 -8.69
C GLN A 89 -41.95 -40.48 -9.74
N ALA A 90 -42.25 -40.65 -11.04
CA ALA A 90 -41.46 -40.09 -12.14
C ALA A 90 -41.45 -38.54 -12.19
N ASN A 91 -42.43 -37.90 -11.54
CA ASN A 91 -42.62 -36.44 -11.56
C ASN A 91 -42.37 -35.79 -10.20
N VAL A 92 -41.79 -36.52 -9.24
CA VAL A 92 -41.44 -35.99 -7.91
C VAL A 92 -39.92 -36.02 -7.75
N PHE A 93 -39.33 -34.87 -7.41
CA PHE A 93 -37.89 -34.66 -7.37
C PHE A 93 -37.44 -34.29 -5.95
N LEU A 94 -36.54 -35.10 -5.37
CA LEU A 94 -35.90 -34.75 -4.10
C LEU A 94 -34.76 -33.76 -4.35
N CYS A 95 -34.79 -32.63 -3.63
CA CYS A 95 -33.81 -31.56 -3.75
C CYS A 95 -32.84 -31.57 -2.57
N ALA A 96 -31.54 -31.61 -2.88
CA ALA A 96 -30.45 -31.55 -1.91
C ALA A 96 -30.06 -30.12 -1.48
N ALA A 97 -30.88 -29.11 -1.81
CA ALA A 97 -30.61 -27.72 -1.47
C ALA A 97 -30.79 -27.43 0.04
N PRO A 98 -30.12 -26.39 0.58
CA PRO A 98 -30.40 -25.88 1.91
C PRO A 98 -31.88 -25.53 2.06
N LEU A 99 -32.52 -26.00 3.15
CA LEU A 99 -33.97 -26.03 3.29
C LEU A 99 -34.64 -24.66 3.10
N VAL A 100 -34.06 -23.59 3.64
CA VAL A 100 -34.66 -22.24 3.61
C VAL A 100 -34.40 -21.54 2.27
N GLU A 101 -33.11 -21.39 1.92
CA GLU A 101 -32.68 -20.67 0.72
C GLU A 101 -33.15 -21.39 -0.56
N GLY A 102 -33.05 -22.72 -0.59
CA GLY A 102 -33.54 -23.54 -1.68
C GLY A 102 -35.05 -23.42 -1.85
N ALA A 103 -35.82 -23.36 -0.75
CA ALA A 103 -37.28 -23.24 -0.84
C ALA A 103 -37.70 -21.88 -1.41
N MET A 104 -37.01 -20.81 -1.04
CA MET A 104 -37.25 -19.47 -1.60
C MET A 104 -36.93 -19.40 -3.10
N ALA A 105 -35.78 -19.94 -3.50
CA ALA A 105 -35.38 -20.00 -4.91
C ALA A 105 -36.38 -20.85 -5.73
N ALA A 106 -36.77 -22.02 -5.20
CA ALA A 106 -37.71 -22.92 -5.84
C ALA A 106 -39.08 -22.28 -6.09
N VAL A 107 -39.66 -21.58 -5.09
CA VAL A 107 -40.99 -20.96 -5.27
C VAL A 107 -40.94 -19.80 -6.24
N VAL A 108 -39.89 -18.98 -6.22
CA VAL A 108 -39.74 -17.87 -7.18
C VAL A 108 -39.66 -18.42 -8.60
N GLN A 109 -38.84 -19.46 -8.81
CA GLN A 109 -38.69 -20.10 -10.12
C GLN A 109 -39.97 -20.81 -10.58
N ALA A 110 -40.69 -21.48 -9.68
CA ALA A 110 -41.97 -22.11 -9.99
C ALA A 110 -43.04 -21.06 -10.36
N SER A 111 -43.01 -19.88 -9.72
CA SER A 111 -44.00 -18.81 -9.96
C SER A 111 -43.90 -18.18 -11.35
N VAL A 112 -42.73 -18.26 -12.00
CA VAL A 112 -42.52 -17.80 -13.37
C VAL A 112 -42.85 -18.87 -14.43
N GLY A 113 -43.32 -20.05 -14.01
CA GLY A 113 -43.79 -21.11 -14.88
C GLY A 113 -42.70 -22.05 -15.41
N SER A 114 -41.54 -22.10 -14.75
CA SER A 114 -40.46 -23.02 -15.11
C SER A 114 -40.80 -24.49 -14.86
N THR A 115 -40.09 -25.36 -15.57
CA THR A 115 -40.22 -26.81 -15.43
C THR A 115 -39.67 -27.30 -14.08
N ALA A 116 -40.12 -28.46 -13.59
CA ALA A 116 -39.62 -29.01 -12.33
C ALA A 116 -38.09 -29.21 -12.29
N GLN A 117 -37.45 -29.48 -13.44
CA GLN A 117 -35.99 -29.61 -13.55
C GLN A 117 -35.27 -28.26 -13.39
N GLU A 118 -35.81 -27.19 -13.97
CA GLU A 118 -35.27 -25.83 -13.81
C GLU A 118 -35.47 -25.33 -12.38
N VAL A 119 -36.63 -25.60 -11.78
CA VAL A 119 -36.92 -25.29 -10.38
C VAL A 119 -35.96 -26.03 -9.45
N LEU A 120 -35.67 -27.30 -9.74
CA LEU A 120 -34.71 -28.11 -8.98
C LEU A 120 -33.29 -27.55 -9.08
N ALA A 121 -32.84 -27.18 -10.28
CA ALA A 121 -31.50 -26.63 -10.51
C ALA A 121 -31.30 -25.29 -9.81
N GLU A 122 -32.30 -24.41 -9.86
CA GLU A 122 -32.27 -23.09 -9.20
C GLU A 122 -32.30 -23.24 -7.67
N ALA A 123 -33.07 -24.19 -7.14
CA ALA A 123 -33.04 -24.49 -5.72
C ALA A 123 -31.64 -24.95 -5.27
N GLN A 124 -30.97 -25.81 -6.05
CA GLN A 124 -29.64 -26.33 -5.73
C GLN A 124 -28.53 -25.28 -5.81
N SER A 125 -28.66 -24.28 -6.68
CA SER A 125 -27.69 -23.19 -6.81
C SER A 125 -27.71 -22.24 -5.60
N ALA A 126 -28.78 -22.24 -4.80
CA ALA A 126 -28.96 -21.37 -3.64
C ALA A 126 -27.83 -21.52 -2.59
N LEU A 127 -27.25 -22.72 -2.44
CA LEU A 127 -26.09 -22.91 -1.56
C LEU A 127 -24.85 -22.20 -2.10
N ALA A 128 -24.58 -22.30 -3.40
CA ALA A 128 -23.42 -21.66 -4.03
C ALA A 128 -23.49 -20.12 -3.92
N VAL A 129 -24.69 -19.55 -3.96
CA VAL A 129 -24.92 -18.11 -3.70
C VAL A 129 -24.52 -17.76 -2.26
N LYS A 130 -24.94 -18.56 -1.28
CA LYS A 130 -24.61 -18.35 0.14
C LYS A 130 -23.14 -18.61 0.46
N GLU A 131 -22.52 -19.62 -0.16
CA GLU A 131 -21.08 -19.88 -0.08
C GLU A 131 -20.26 -18.76 -0.72
N GLY A 132 -20.75 -18.21 -1.84
CA GLY A 132 -20.20 -17.02 -2.47
C GLY A 132 -20.32 -15.76 -1.59
N GLN A 133 -21.39 -15.65 -0.79
CA GLN A 133 -21.59 -14.54 0.15
C GLN A 133 -20.79 -14.69 1.44
N LEU A 134 -20.57 -15.92 1.92
CA LEU A 134 -19.89 -16.19 3.19
C LEU A 134 -18.38 -16.42 3.05
N GLY A 135 -17.89 -16.75 1.86
CA GLY A 135 -16.49 -17.12 1.63
C GLY A 135 -16.11 -18.42 2.35
N SER A 136 -16.11 -19.56 1.65
CA SER A 136 -15.90 -20.87 2.28
C SER A 136 -14.54 -21.00 2.97
N TYR A 137 -14.54 -21.44 4.24
CA TYR A 137 -13.39 -22.00 4.94
C TYR A 137 -12.86 -23.25 4.20
N ALA A 138 -11.61 -23.23 3.75
CA ALA A 138 -11.00 -24.39 3.09
C ALA A 138 -10.37 -25.35 4.12
N GLY A 139 -10.92 -26.55 4.20
CA GLY A 139 -10.29 -27.69 4.87
C GLY A 139 -11.16 -28.93 4.83
N VAL A 140 -10.91 -29.82 3.85
CA VAL A 140 -10.77 -31.29 3.96
C VAL A 140 -11.02 -31.98 2.60
N ALA A 141 -9.95 -32.64 2.12
CA ALA A 141 -9.80 -33.85 1.29
C ALA A 141 -10.55 -34.03 -0.06
N GLU A 142 -9.73 -34.23 -1.11
CA GLU A 142 -10.08 -34.78 -2.42
C GLU A 142 -10.53 -36.26 -2.39
N THR A 143 -11.38 -36.66 -3.35
CA THR A 143 -11.34 -37.99 -4.03
C THR A 143 -12.17 -37.96 -5.34
N PRO A 144 -11.97 -38.89 -6.31
CA PRO A 144 -11.84 -38.55 -7.73
C PRO A 144 -13.07 -38.87 -8.61
N ALA A 145 -12.99 -38.31 -9.81
CA ALA A 145 -13.98 -38.24 -10.89
C ALA A 145 -14.73 -39.53 -11.28
N GLY A 146 -16.00 -39.36 -11.67
CA GLY A 146 -16.78 -40.26 -12.50
C GLY A 146 -17.26 -39.55 -13.77
N GLU A 147 -16.89 -40.10 -14.92
CA GLU A 147 -17.18 -39.61 -16.28
C GLU A 147 -18.65 -39.77 -16.68
N THR A 148 -19.20 -38.85 -17.51
CA THR A 148 -20.03 -39.09 -18.72
C THR A 148 -20.61 -37.76 -19.28
N PRO A 149 -21.16 -37.69 -20.50
CA PRO A 149 -20.49 -37.76 -21.80
C PRO A 149 -20.64 -36.44 -22.60
N THR A 150 -19.70 -36.21 -23.50
CA THR A 150 -19.64 -35.08 -24.44
C THR A 150 -20.70 -35.19 -25.55
N THR A 151 -21.50 -34.13 -25.73
CA THR A 151 -22.20 -33.86 -27.00
C THR A 151 -21.52 -32.73 -27.76
N SER A 152 -21.08 -33.10 -28.96
CA SER A 152 -20.34 -32.33 -29.96
C SER A 152 -21.07 -31.06 -30.44
N LEU A 153 -20.46 -29.91 -30.19
CA LEU A 153 -20.52 -28.74 -31.07
C LEU A 153 -19.07 -28.37 -31.44
N ALA A 154 -18.84 -28.06 -32.71
CA ALA A 154 -17.52 -27.87 -33.31
C ALA A 154 -16.62 -26.96 -32.46
N ALA A 155 -15.44 -27.48 -32.10
CA ALA A 155 -14.48 -26.80 -31.24
C ALA A 155 -13.96 -25.49 -31.90
N PRO A 156 -13.99 -24.34 -31.19
CA PRO A 156 -13.07 -23.25 -31.49
C PRO A 156 -11.62 -23.75 -31.28
N PRO A 157 -10.61 -23.16 -31.93
CA PRO A 157 -9.24 -23.66 -31.88
C PRO A 157 -8.79 -23.80 -30.42
N ALA A 158 -8.21 -24.96 -30.09
CA ALA A 158 -7.83 -25.36 -28.74
C ALA A 158 -7.22 -24.20 -27.95
N ALA A 159 -8.00 -23.65 -27.01
CA ALA A 159 -7.54 -22.59 -26.13
C ALA A 159 -6.33 -23.12 -25.36
N LYS A 160 -5.18 -22.48 -25.54
CA LYS A 160 -3.97 -22.82 -24.80
C LYS A 160 -4.09 -22.21 -23.41
N ALA A 161 -3.63 -22.92 -22.39
CA ALA A 161 -3.70 -22.47 -21.02
C ALA A 161 -2.32 -22.58 -20.36
N ILE A 162 -2.01 -21.62 -19.49
CA ILE A 162 -0.87 -21.66 -18.58
C ILE A 162 -1.39 -21.38 -17.17
N THR A 163 -0.77 -21.98 -16.16
CA THR A 163 -1.03 -21.64 -14.76
C THR A 163 0.10 -20.76 -14.28
N LEU A 164 -0.24 -19.62 -13.69
CA LEU A 164 0.68 -18.64 -13.15
C LEU A 164 0.44 -18.54 -11.65
N GLN A 165 1.51 -18.59 -10.88
CA GLN A 165 1.44 -18.26 -9.47
C GLN A 165 1.63 -16.75 -9.32
N ILE A 166 0.72 -16.07 -8.65
CA ILE A 166 0.85 -14.64 -8.38
C ILE A 166 1.84 -14.44 -7.26
N ARG A 167 2.96 -13.81 -7.58
CA ARG A 167 4.09 -13.60 -6.67
C ARG A 167 4.15 -12.18 -6.10
N ASN A 168 3.44 -11.23 -6.72
CA ASN A 168 3.30 -9.83 -6.29
C ASN A 168 2.71 -9.71 -4.88
N ARG A 169 3.35 -8.91 -4.01
CA ARG A 169 2.98 -8.74 -2.60
C ARG A 169 1.56 -8.23 -2.38
N GLN A 170 1.13 -7.28 -3.20
CA GLN A 170 -0.23 -6.75 -3.18
C GLN A 170 -1.14 -7.44 -4.22
N GLY A 171 -0.69 -8.57 -4.79
CA GLY A 171 -1.42 -9.28 -5.83
C GLY A 171 -1.39 -8.62 -7.21
N LEU A 172 -2.30 -9.00 -8.11
CA LEU A 172 -2.49 -8.34 -9.41
C LEU A 172 -3.19 -6.97 -9.25
N HIS A 173 -2.65 -6.03 -8.48
CA HIS A 173 -3.21 -4.67 -8.32
C HIS A 173 -2.96 -3.76 -9.53
N ALA A 174 -3.21 -2.45 -9.41
CA ALA A 174 -3.22 -1.50 -10.53
C ALA A 174 -1.96 -1.48 -11.42
N ARG A 175 -0.73 -1.63 -10.87
CA ARG A 175 0.53 -1.63 -11.65
C ARG A 175 0.86 -2.99 -12.30
N PRO A 176 0.77 -4.14 -11.61
CA PRO A 176 0.98 -5.45 -12.22
C PRO A 176 -0.18 -5.79 -13.16
N ALA A 177 -1.43 -5.44 -12.81
CA ALA A 177 -2.56 -5.51 -13.73
C ALA A 177 -2.36 -4.58 -14.93
N ALA A 178 -1.80 -3.38 -14.75
CA ALA A 178 -1.47 -2.49 -15.87
C ALA A 178 -0.47 -3.13 -16.83
N LEU A 179 0.60 -3.74 -16.32
CA LEU A 179 1.61 -4.40 -17.14
C LEU A 179 1.09 -5.70 -17.76
N PHE A 180 0.28 -6.46 -17.02
CA PHE A 180 -0.48 -7.63 -17.50
C PHE A 180 -1.30 -7.23 -18.73
N VAL A 181 -2.12 -6.20 -18.57
CA VAL A 181 -3.05 -5.72 -19.59
C VAL A 181 -2.32 -5.07 -20.75
N THR A 182 -1.27 -4.29 -20.49
CA THR A 182 -0.43 -3.69 -21.54
C THR A 182 0.21 -4.78 -22.41
N THR A 183 0.64 -5.88 -21.80
CA THR A 183 1.20 -7.03 -22.51
C THR A 183 0.12 -7.80 -23.27
N ALA A 184 -1.01 -8.08 -22.62
CA ALA A 184 -2.15 -8.73 -23.27
C ALA A 184 -2.67 -7.95 -24.49
N ASN A 185 -2.66 -6.61 -24.43
CA ASN A 185 -3.11 -5.73 -25.51
C ASN A 185 -2.16 -5.67 -26.72
N GLN A 186 -0.94 -6.22 -26.64
CA GLN A 186 -0.03 -6.32 -27.80
C GLN A 186 -0.45 -7.42 -28.79
N PHE A 187 -1.36 -8.31 -28.37
CA PHE A 187 -1.74 -9.51 -29.12
C PHE A 187 -3.21 -9.46 -29.58
N GLN A 188 -3.49 -10.07 -30.73
CA GLN A 188 -4.84 -10.21 -31.28
C GLN A 188 -5.66 -11.31 -30.61
N ALA A 189 -5.02 -12.23 -29.88
CA ALA A 189 -5.69 -13.30 -29.15
C ALA A 189 -6.70 -12.76 -28.11
N GLU A 190 -7.78 -13.51 -27.94
CA GLU A 190 -8.65 -13.39 -26.77
C GLU A 190 -7.95 -14.07 -25.59
N ILE A 191 -7.84 -13.37 -24.47
CA ILE A 191 -7.09 -13.84 -23.31
C ILE A 191 -7.98 -13.65 -22.08
N SER A 192 -8.09 -14.69 -21.25
CA SER A 192 -8.85 -14.67 -19.99
C SER A 192 -8.00 -15.19 -18.84
N VAL A 193 -8.19 -14.62 -17.66
CA VAL A 193 -7.53 -15.02 -16.41
C VAL A 193 -8.58 -15.62 -15.49
N HIS A 194 -8.30 -16.80 -14.93
CA HIS A 194 -9.22 -17.55 -14.09
C HIS A 194 -8.62 -17.74 -12.71
N LYS A 195 -9.38 -17.49 -11.66
CA LYS A 195 -8.96 -17.68 -10.26
C LYS A 195 -10.15 -18.19 -9.45
N ALA A 196 -10.02 -19.37 -8.82
CA ALA A 196 -11.03 -19.92 -7.90
C ALA A 196 -12.49 -19.85 -8.40
N GLY A 197 -12.72 -20.15 -9.70
CA GLY A 197 -14.05 -20.10 -10.33
C GLY A 197 -14.48 -18.74 -10.89
N GLN A 198 -13.73 -17.66 -10.63
CA GLN A 198 -13.93 -16.35 -11.24
C GLN A 198 -13.11 -16.21 -12.52
N GLN A 199 -13.70 -15.60 -13.55
CA GLN A 199 -13.07 -15.31 -14.83
C GLN A 199 -12.99 -13.80 -15.04
N ALA A 200 -11.81 -13.32 -15.43
CA ALA A 200 -11.54 -11.94 -15.81
C ALA A 200 -11.01 -11.86 -17.25
N ASN A 201 -11.38 -10.83 -17.98
CA ASN A 201 -10.76 -10.48 -19.25
C ASN A 201 -9.34 -9.93 -19.01
N ALA A 202 -8.33 -10.61 -19.57
CA ALA A 202 -6.92 -10.24 -19.41
C ALA A 202 -6.54 -8.87 -20.01
N LYS A 203 -7.40 -8.31 -20.87
CA LYS A 203 -7.23 -6.98 -21.47
C LYS A 203 -7.93 -5.89 -20.66
N SER A 204 -8.66 -6.24 -19.59
CA SER A 204 -9.31 -5.31 -18.66
C SER A 204 -8.48 -5.16 -17.39
N ILE A 205 -7.92 -3.97 -17.19
CA ILE A 205 -7.21 -3.61 -15.96
C ILE A 205 -8.12 -3.68 -14.75
N ASN A 206 -9.39 -3.32 -14.91
CA ASN A 206 -10.35 -3.33 -13.83
C ASN A 206 -10.72 -4.76 -13.42
N GLN A 207 -11.04 -5.64 -14.37
CA GLN A 207 -11.34 -7.04 -14.04
C GLN A 207 -10.11 -7.78 -13.52
N VAL A 208 -8.92 -7.55 -14.09
CA VAL A 208 -7.68 -8.16 -13.59
C VAL A 208 -7.35 -7.64 -12.18
N ALA A 209 -7.52 -6.35 -11.91
CA ALA A 209 -7.25 -5.76 -10.59
C ALA A 209 -8.28 -6.14 -9.52
N THR A 210 -9.55 -6.28 -9.89
CA THR A 210 -10.64 -6.65 -8.99
C THR A 210 -10.84 -8.17 -8.85
N LEU A 211 -10.15 -8.99 -9.67
CA LEU A 211 -10.03 -10.44 -9.49
C LEU A 211 -9.48 -10.81 -8.10
N GLY A 212 -8.85 -9.85 -7.42
CA GLY A 212 -8.35 -10.01 -6.06
C GLY A 212 -7.34 -11.13 -5.98
N ALA A 213 -6.58 -11.38 -7.06
CA ALA A 213 -5.52 -12.37 -7.09
C ALA A 213 -4.38 -11.89 -6.19
N ARG A 214 -4.25 -12.47 -5.00
CA ARG A 214 -3.30 -12.10 -3.94
C ARG A 214 -2.00 -12.87 -4.13
N GLN A 215 -0.98 -12.45 -3.39
CA GLN A 215 0.28 -13.17 -3.32
C GLN A 215 0.07 -14.63 -2.87
N GLY A 216 0.54 -15.58 -3.68
CA GLY A 216 0.44 -17.02 -3.46
C GLY A 216 -0.73 -17.69 -4.18
N ASP A 217 -1.65 -16.92 -4.76
CA ASP A 217 -2.78 -17.47 -5.51
C ASP A 217 -2.33 -18.02 -6.87
N GLU A 218 -2.88 -19.15 -7.29
CA GLU A 218 -2.75 -19.63 -8.67
C GLU A 218 -3.85 -19.04 -9.55
N VAL A 219 -3.45 -18.46 -10.68
CA VAL A 219 -4.34 -18.01 -11.75
C VAL A 219 -4.07 -18.79 -13.02
N THR A 220 -5.13 -19.23 -13.69
CA THR A 220 -5.02 -19.89 -15.00
C THR A 220 -5.29 -18.87 -16.11
N VAL A 221 -4.31 -18.62 -16.97
CA VAL A 221 -4.45 -17.75 -18.13
C VAL A 221 -4.73 -18.60 -19.36
N ARG A 222 -5.85 -18.34 -20.04
CA ARG A 222 -6.26 -19.02 -21.27
C ARG A 222 -6.22 -18.05 -22.44
N ALA A 223 -5.67 -18.46 -23.58
CA ALA A 223 -5.66 -17.67 -24.80
C ALA A 223 -6.15 -18.46 -26.01
N SER A 224 -6.93 -17.81 -26.87
CA SER A 224 -7.41 -18.33 -28.15
C SER A 224 -7.27 -17.28 -29.25
N GLY A 225 -6.71 -17.66 -30.41
CA GLY A 225 -6.47 -16.75 -31.52
C GLY A 225 -5.13 -17.00 -32.24
N PRO A 226 -4.81 -16.19 -33.27
CA PRO A 226 -3.68 -16.44 -34.17
C PRO A 226 -2.31 -16.34 -33.49
N ASP A 227 -2.17 -15.54 -32.44
CA ASP A 227 -0.95 -15.32 -31.67
C ASP A 227 -1.05 -15.81 -30.20
N ALA A 228 -2.01 -16.68 -29.90
CA ALA A 228 -2.28 -17.18 -28.54
C ALA A 228 -1.04 -17.77 -27.84
N ALA A 229 -0.16 -18.46 -28.57
CA ALA A 229 1.06 -19.01 -27.99
C ALA A 229 2.10 -17.93 -27.63
N ALA A 230 2.23 -16.89 -28.45
CA ALA A 230 3.12 -15.76 -28.19
C ALA A 230 2.58 -14.89 -27.05
N ALA A 231 1.26 -14.71 -26.98
CA ALA A 231 0.58 -14.00 -25.90
C ALA A 231 0.79 -14.69 -24.55
N LEU A 232 0.60 -16.02 -24.49
CA LEU A 232 0.85 -16.80 -23.27
C LEU A 232 2.32 -16.78 -22.88
N ALA A 233 3.25 -16.90 -23.84
CA ALA A 233 4.68 -16.80 -23.55
C ALA A 233 5.08 -15.41 -23.02
N ALA A 234 4.49 -14.33 -23.54
CA ALA A 234 4.76 -12.97 -23.06
C ALA A 234 4.16 -12.72 -21.68
N ILE A 235 2.94 -13.19 -21.41
CA ILE A 235 2.31 -13.10 -20.09
C ILE A 235 3.04 -14.00 -19.08
N GLN A 236 3.54 -15.14 -19.52
CA GLN A 236 4.37 -16.02 -18.69
C GLN A 236 5.70 -15.36 -18.35
N ALA A 237 6.41 -14.80 -19.34
CA ALA A 237 7.64 -14.04 -19.10
C ALA A 237 7.40 -12.83 -18.18
N LEU A 238 6.24 -12.19 -18.31
CA LEU A 238 5.83 -11.10 -17.45
C LEU A 238 5.55 -11.57 -16.02
N ALA A 239 4.86 -12.69 -15.83
CA ALA A 239 4.63 -13.30 -14.51
C ALA A 239 5.93 -13.83 -13.87
N GLU A 240 6.88 -14.28 -14.70
CA GLU A 240 8.24 -14.64 -14.29
C GLU A 240 9.07 -13.40 -13.88
N ASP A 241 8.70 -12.21 -14.34
CA ASP A 241 9.27 -10.90 -13.96
C ASP A 241 8.37 -10.13 -12.96
N ASP A 242 7.50 -10.82 -12.23
CA ASP A 242 6.53 -10.28 -11.25
C ASP A 242 5.69 -9.11 -11.79
N PHE A 243 5.28 -9.22 -13.05
CA PHE A 243 4.54 -8.20 -13.78
C PHE A 243 5.20 -6.83 -13.77
N GLY A 244 6.54 -6.78 -13.81
CA GLY A 244 7.35 -5.57 -13.78
C GLY A 244 7.14 -4.72 -12.52
N GLU A 245 6.48 -5.27 -11.51
CA GLU A 245 6.50 -4.73 -10.17
C GLU A 245 7.78 -5.11 -9.52
N LYS A 246 8.67 -4.14 -9.59
CA LYS A 246 9.94 -4.23 -8.95
C LYS A 246 9.93 -3.43 -7.64
N GLU A 247 9.22 -4.02 -6.67
CA GLU A 247 8.71 -3.45 -5.42
C GLU A 247 9.47 -2.22 -4.87
N THR A 248 8.83 -1.05 -4.99
CA THR A 248 8.98 0.05 -4.05
C THR A 248 7.81 -0.02 -3.07
N ALA A 249 8.08 -0.19 -1.77
CA ALA A 249 7.02 -0.16 -0.76
C ALA A 249 6.65 1.29 -0.37
N PRO A 250 5.38 1.70 -0.48
CA PRO A 250 4.76 2.51 0.57
C PRO A 250 4.38 1.59 1.75
N PRO A 251 4.37 2.11 3.00
CA PRO A 251 4.08 1.31 4.18
C PRO A 251 2.64 0.80 4.20
N PRO A 252 2.34 -0.23 5.01
CA PRO A 252 0.99 -0.77 5.11
C PRO A 252 0.03 0.30 5.63
N VAL A 253 -1.05 0.55 4.87
CA VAL A 253 -2.20 1.27 5.37
C VAL A 253 -3.07 0.23 6.07
N MET A 254 -3.07 0.23 7.40
CA MET A 254 -4.16 -0.36 8.19
C MET A 254 -5.05 0.81 8.66
N GLU A 255 -6.36 0.56 8.70
CA GLU A 255 -7.35 1.49 9.27
C GLU A 255 -6.79 2.19 10.51
N ALA A 256 -6.75 3.52 10.48
CA ALA A 256 -6.32 4.30 11.63
C ALA A 256 -7.30 4.09 12.78
N PRO A 257 -6.89 3.49 13.93
CA PRO A 257 -7.62 3.69 15.15
C PRO A 257 -7.48 5.17 15.51
N ARG A 258 -8.59 5.83 15.87
CA ARG A 258 -8.55 7.19 16.40
C ARG A 258 -7.49 7.26 17.51
N PRO A 259 -6.42 8.05 17.38
CA PRO A 259 -5.57 8.37 18.51
C PRO A 259 -6.45 9.08 19.53
N ALA A 260 -6.42 8.65 20.79
CA ALA A 260 -6.89 9.50 21.86
C ALA A 260 -6.00 10.76 21.83
N ALA A 261 -6.59 11.89 21.44
CA ALA A 261 -5.91 13.17 21.39
C ALA A 261 -5.25 13.46 22.75
N PRO A 262 -3.98 13.89 22.81
CA PRO A 262 -3.52 14.65 23.95
C PRO A 262 -4.39 15.90 24.05
N ALA A 263 -4.78 16.29 25.26
CA ALA A 263 -5.57 17.49 25.49
C ALA A 263 -4.77 18.73 25.02
N GLY A 264 -5.01 19.19 23.79
CA GLY A 264 -4.53 20.47 23.28
C GLY A 264 -5.20 21.62 24.05
N GLY A 265 -4.43 22.66 24.34
CA GLY A 265 -4.94 23.88 24.98
C GLY A 265 -6.13 24.48 24.22
N ASP A 266 -7.00 25.16 24.97
CA ASP A 266 -8.29 25.74 24.55
C ASP A 266 -8.37 26.06 23.03
N ASN A 267 -8.94 25.12 22.25
CA ASN A 267 -9.32 25.23 20.82
C ASN A 267 -8.35 24.73 19.71
N ALA A 268 -7.29 23.95 20.00
CA ALA A 268 -6.44 23.33 18.97
C ALA A 268 -6.86 21.90 18.58
N TRP A 269 -6.79 21.56 17.28
CA TRP A 269 -6.93 20.19 16.77
C TRP A 269 -5.56 19.51 16.69
N SER A 270 -5.51 18.22 17.04
CA SER A 270 -4.28 17.41 16.96
C SER A 270 -4.35 16.42 15.80
N GLY A 271 -3.23 16.30 15.07
CA GLY A 271 -3.00 15.30 14.03
C GLY A 271 -1.56 14.80 14.06
N VAL A 272 -1.13 14.14 12.99
CA VAL A 272 0.25 13.65 12.84
C VAL A 272 1.13 14.76 12.26
N ALA A 273 2.19 15.12 12.98
CA ALA A 273 3.22 16.04 12.51
C ALA A 273 3.91 15.45 11.26
N ALA A 274 3.60 16.00 10.09
CA ALA A 274 4.12 15.51 8.82
C ALA A 274 5.35 16.31 8.38
N SER A 275 5.31 17.64 8.42
CA SER A 275 6.43 18.48 7.99
C SER A 275 6.54 19.71 8.90
N PRO A 276 7.73 20.04 9.43
CA PRO A 276 7.90 21.07 10.45
C PRO A 276 7.66 22.48 9.92
N GLY A 277 7.35 23.40 10.84
CA GLY A 277 7.18 24.83 10.58
C GLY A 277 5.79 25.36 10.94
N VAL A 278 5.64 26.68 10.87
CA VAL A 278 4.42 27.37 11.31
C VAL A 278 3.82 28.15 10.14
N ALA A 279 2.55 27.89 9.86
CA ALA A 279 1.78 28.55 8.82
C ALA A 279 0.57 29.26 9.43
N VAL A 280 0.29 30.46 8.92
CA VAL A 280 -0.93 31.21 9.25
C VAL A 280 -1.47 31.78 7.95
N GLY A 281 -2.70 31.46 7.62
CA GLY A 281 -3.28 31.91 6.36
C GLY A 281 -4.72 31.48 6.16
N PRO A 282 -5.35 31.97 5.08
CA PRO A 282 -6.70 31.56 4.72
C PRO A 282 -6.70 30.09 4.31
N ALA A 283 -7.65 29.31 4.83
CA ALA A 283 -7.91 27.95 4.41
C ALA A 283 -8.47 27.94 2.99
N ALA A 284 -7.89 27.09 2.13
CA ALA A 284 -8.45 26.75 0.84
C ALA A 284 -8.92 25.30 0.90
N LEU A 285 -10.24 25.11 0.91
CA LEU A 285 -10.83 23.78 0.90
C LEU A 285 -10.73 23.20 -0.51
N TYR A 286 -9.89 22.20 -0.66
CA TYR A 286 -9.77 21.39 -1.85
C TYR A 286 -10.55 20.08 -1.66
N ARG A 287 -11.82 20.12 -2.05
CA ARG A 287 -12.71 18.96 -2.01
C ARG A 287 -13.24 18.68 -3.42
N PRO A 288 -12.44 18.07 -4.29
CA PRO A 288 -12.85 17.85 -5.66
C PRO A 288 -13.96 16.78 -5.69
N GLN A 289 -15.21 17.22 -5.94
CA GLN A 289 -16.36 16.33 -6.08
C GLN A 289 -16.49 15.83 -7.52
N LEU A 290 -17.14 14.68 -7.70
CA LEU A 290 -17.63 14.30 -9.03
C LEU A 290 -18.76 15.27 -9.41
N PRO A 291 -18.82 15.76 -10.65
CA PRO A 291 -19.93 16.58 -11.11
C PRO A 291 -21.27 15.88 -10.87
N GLN A 292 -22.31 16.65 -10.56
CA GLN A 292 -23.66 16.10 -10.59
C GLN A 292 -24.07 15.90 -12.04
N VAL A 293 -24.33 14.64 -12.38
CA VAL A 293 -24.76 14.25 -13.71
C VAL A 293 -26.25 13.91 -13.68
N THR A 294 -27.02 14.57 -14.56
CA THR A 294 -28.43 14.24 -14.75
C THR A 294 -28.53 13.20 -15.86
N ARG A 295 -29.20 12.08 -15.57
CA ARG A 295 -29.56 11.08 -16.58
C ARG A 295 -30.59 11.66 -17.55
N GLN A 296 -30.27 11.65 -18.83
CA GLN A 296 -31.13 12.10 -19.92
C GLN A 296 -31.29 10.98 -20.94
N HIS A 297 -32.47 10.89 -21.54
CA HIS A 297 -32.68 9.99 -22.67
C HIS A 297 -32.05 10.58 -23.93
N ILE A 298 -31.47 9.74 -24.77
CA ILE A 298 -30.78 10.16 -26.00
C ILE A 298 -31.39 9.53 -27.24
N ASP A 299 -31.49 10.33 -28.29
CA ASP A 299 -32.02 9.92 -29.59
C ASP A 299 -30.90 9.44 -30.55
N ASP A 300 -29.65 9.82 -30.30
CA ASP A 300 -28.47 9.44 -31.11
C ASP A 300 -27.36 8.80 -30.25
N PRO A 301 -27.46 7.48 -29.99
CA PRO A 301 -26.42 6.73 -29.29
C PRO A 301 -25.05 6.76 -29.97
N ALA A 302 -25.01 6.84 -31.31
CA ALA A 302 -23.76 6.85 -32.05
C ALA A 302 -23.00 8.18 -31.87
N GLY A 303 -23.72 9.31 -31.94
CA GLY A 303 -23.17 10.64 -31.66
C GLY A 303 -22.66 10.78 -30.22
N GLU A 304 -23.42 10.27 -29.24
CA GLU A 304 -23.01 10.30 -27.83
C GLU A 304 -21.78 9.42 -27.55
N TRP A 305 -21.71 8.24 -28.18
CA TRP A 305 -20.51 7.41 -28.10
C TRP A 305 -19.28 8.10 -28.68
N GLN A 306 -19.41 8.78 -29.84
CA GLN A 306 -18.31 9.52 -30.44
C GLN A 306 -17.87 10.73 -29.58
N ARG A 307 -18.82 11.38 -28.91
CA ARG A 307 -18.54 12.46 -27.95
C ARG A 307 -17.72 11.95 -26.76
N LEU A 308 -18.10 10.79 -26.20
CA LEU A 308 -17.34 10.12 -25.15
C LEU A 308 -15.93 9.74 -25.60
N GLN A 309 -15.79 9.12 -26.78
CA GLN A 309 -14.47 8.74 -27.31
C GLN A 309 -13.53 9.94 -27.45
N SER A 310 -14.07 11.09 -27.85
CA SER A 310 -13.30 12.33 -27.93
C SER A 310 -12.85 12.83 -26.56
N ALA A 311 -13.74 12.80 -25.55
CA ALA A 311 -13.42 13.15 -24.17
C ALA A 311 -12.35 12.22 -23.56
N LEU A 312 -12.46 10.90 -23.80
CA LEU A 312 -11.47 9.90 -23.38
C LEU A 312 -10.10 10.16 -24.02
N ALA A 313 -10.06 10.49 -25.32
CA ALA A 313 -8.82 10.78 -26.02
C ALA A 313 -8.11 12.02 -25.44
N THR A 314 -8.85 13.09 -25.16
CA THR A 314 -8.32 14.30 -24.51
C THR A 314 -7.81 14.01 -23.10
N ALA A 315 -8.62 13.33 -22.26
CA ALA A 315 -8.22 12.96 -20.90
C ALA A 315 -6.94 12.12 -20.87
N ARG A 316 -6.77 11.21 -21.83
CA ARG A 316 -5.55 10.41 -21.99
C ARG A 316 -4.33 11.27 -22.32
N GLN A 317 -4.46 12.23 -23.24
CA GLN A 317 -3.36 13.14 -23.58
C GLN A 317 -2.91 13.97 -22.37
N GLU A 318 -3.86 14.43 -21.56
CA GLU A 318 -3.55 15.16 -20.33
C GLU A 318 -2.81 14.31 -19.29
N LEU A 319 -3.19 13.03 -19.12
CA LEU A 319 -2.48 12.11 -18.23
C LEU A 319 -1.04 11.85 -18.69
N VAL A 320 -0.80 11.71 -20.00
CA VAL A 320 0.54 11.56 -20.56
C VAL A 320 1.38 12.83 -20.33
N ALA A 321 0.79 14.02 -20.48
CA ALA A 321 1.48 15.27 -20.20
C ALA A 321 1.84 15.42 -18.71
N LEU A 322 0.92 15.05 -17.81
CA LEU A 322 1.15 15.01 -16.37
C LEU A 322 2.27 14.03 -15.99
N GLN A 323 2.28 12.83 -16.58
CA GLN A 323 3.35 11.86 -16.39
C GLN A 323 4.72 12.45 -16.74
N ALA A 324 4.83 13.11 -17.89
CA ALA A 324 6.08 13.72 -18.35
C ALA A 324 6.52 14.91 -17.46
N GLN A 325 5.56 15.64 -16.87
CA GLN A 325 5.86 16.70 -15.89
C GLN A 325 6.33 16.12 -14.56
N ALA A 326 5.58 15.17 -13.98
CA ALA A 326 5.93 14.52 -12.72
C ALA A 326 7.29 13.82 -12.78
N THR A 327 7.60 13.17 -13.91
CA THR A 327 8.90 12.51 -14.13
C THR A 327 10.07 13.49 -13.98
N ARG A 328 9.88 14.76 -14.36
CA ARG A 328 10.90 15.82 -14.25
C ARG A 328 11.01 16.43 -12.85
N GLN A 329 9.90 16.51 -12.11
CA GLN A 329 9.82 17.20 -10.82
C GLN A 329 10.12 16.30 -9.62
N ILE A 330 9.57 15.09 -9.62
CA ILE A 330 9.62 14.16 -8.48
C ILE A 330 10.26 12.81 -8.82
N GLY A 331 10.44 12.50 -10.11
CA GLY A 331 11.16 11.30 -10.58
C GLY A 331 10.27 10.29 -11.32
N ALA A 332 10.90 9.33 -11.99
CA ALA A 332 10.21 8.39 -12.89
C ALA A 332 9.36 7.35 -12.15
N ALA A 333 9.79 6.91 -10.95
CA ALA A 333 9.06 5.93 -10.14
C ALA A 333 7.72 6.50 -9.66
N ASP A 334 7.72 7.72 -9.12
CA ASP A 334 6.48 8.40 -8.67
C ASP A 334 5.56 8.80 -9.82
N ALA A 335 6.10 9.00 -11.03
CA ALA A 335 5.32 9.30 -12.22
C ALA A 335 4.63 8.07 -12.85
N ALA A 336 5.01 6.83 -12.48
CA ALA A 336 4.44 5.62 -13.06
C ALA A 336 2.93 5.45 -12.80
N ILE A 337 2.40 6.10 -11.76
CA ILE A 337 0.98 6.07 -11.39
C ILE A 337 0.08 6.58 -12.53
N PHE A 338 0.52 7.61 -13.26
CA PHE A 338 -0.23 8.17 -14.39
C PHE A 338 -0.39 7.18 -15.56
N ALA A 339 0.52 6.22 -15.71
CA ALA A 339 0.39 5.17 -16.72
C ALA A 339 -0.77 4.22 -16.37
N ALA A 340 -0.96 3.90 -15.09
CA ALA A 340 -2.10 3.10 -14.64
C ALA A 340 -3.43 3.84 -14.85
N HIS A 341 -3.49 5.15 -14.56
CA HIS A 341 -4.67 5.98 -14.84
C HIS A 341 -5.04 5.97 -16.33
N ALA A 342 -4.04 6.05 -17.21
CA ALA A 342 -4.26 6.02 -18.65
C ALA A 342 -4.79 4.66 -19.16
N LEU A 343 -4.50 3.57 -18.45
CA LEU A 343 -5.00 2.22 -18.77
C LEU A 343 -6.46 2.03 -18.32
N ILE A 344 -6.88 2.64 -17.21
CA ILE A 344 -8.30 2.65 -16.80
C ILE A 344 -9.18 3.24 -17.92
N LEU A 345 -8.72 4.33 -18.57
CA LEU A 345 -9.44 4.95 -19.70
C LEU A 345 -9.57 4.06 -20.94
N GLN A 346 -8.74 3.03 -21.05
CA GLN A 346 -8.67 2.13 -22.21
C GLN A 346 -9.25 0.74 -21.88
N ASP A 347 -9.82 0.58 -20.69
CA ASP A 347 -10.33 -0.71 -20.22
C ASP A 347 -11.52 -1.18 -21.07
N PRO A 348 -11.41 -2.30 -21.81
CA PRO A 348 -12.43 -2.74 -22.75
C PRO A 348 -13.76 -3.10 -22.08
N GLU A 349 -13.75 -3.57 -20.83
CA GLU A 349 -14.94 -4.00 -20.10
C GLU A 349 -15.70 -2.79 -19.54
N LEU A 350 -14.97 -1.81 -19.01
CA LEU A 350 -15.53 -0.50 -18.67
C LEU A 350 -16.13 0.17 -19.90
N LEU A 351 -15.40 0.19 -21.02
CA LEU A 351 -15.88 0.81 -22.26
C LEU A 351 -17.09 0.06 -22.83
N ALA A 352 -17.13 -1.27 -22.76
CA ALA A 352 -18.29 -2.07 -23.17
C ALA A 352 -19.51 -1.80 -22.28
N ASN A 353 -19.33 -1.73 -20.95
CA ASN A 353 -20.41 -1.38 -20.02
C ASN A 353 -20.97 0.02 -20.32
N VAL A 354 -20.09 1.02 -20.49
CA VAL A 354 -20.50 2.39 -20.83
C VAL A 354 -21.20 2.43 -22.21
N GLN A 355 -20.66 1.73 -23.20
CA GLN A 355 -21.28 1.64 -24.53
C GLN A 355 -22.66 0.97 -24.48
N ALA A 356 -22.81 -0.09 -23.67
CA ALA A 356 -24.08 -0.78 -23.48
C ALA A 356 -25.13 0.16 -22.85
N ARG A 357 -24.76 0.97 -21.85
CA ARG A 357 -25.67 1.98 -21.27
C ARG A 357 -26.08 3.04 -22.28
N ILE A 358 -25.16 3.54 -23.09
CA ILE A 358 -25.47 4.54 -24.13
C ILE A 358 -26.38 3.94 -25.20
N SER A 359 -26.07 2.73 -25.68
CA SER A 359 -26.78 2.10 -26.80
C SER A 359 -28.08 1.39 -26.44
N SER A 360 -28.10 0.69 -25.30
CA SER A 360 -29.23 -0.18 -24.87
C SER A 360 -30.15 0.54 -23.91
N ASP A 361 -29.61 1.25 -22.91
CA ASP A 361 -30.44 2.00 -21.94
C ASP A 361 -30.81 3.40 -22.47
N GLY A 362 -30.19 3.82 -23.58
CA GLY A 362 -30.47 5.09 -24.26
C GLY A 362 -30.20 6.29 -23.37
N ILE A 363 -29.08 6.30 -22.64
CA ILE A 363 -28.70 7.41 -21.73
C ILE A 363 -27.49 8.19 -22.24
N ASN A 364 -27.39 9.45 -21.82
CA ASN A 364 -26.29 10.35 -22.20
C ASN A 364 -24.91 9.89 -21.69
N ALA A 365 -23.85 10.29 -22.42
CA ALA A 365 -22.47 9.86 -22.19
C ALA A 365 -21.97 10.16 -20.77
N GLU A 366 -22.33 11.30 -20.19
CA GLU A 366 -21.96 11.65 -18.82
C GLU A 366 -22.55 10.67 -17.82
N ALA A 367 -23.84 10.32 -17.97
CA ALA A 367 -24.54 9.46 -17.02
C ALA A 367 -23.99 8.03 -17.10
N ALA A 368 -23.83 7.51 -18.32
CA ALA A 368 -23.23 6.20 -18.55
C ALA A 368 -21.82 6.09 -17.97
N TRP A 369 -20.97 7.09 -18.20
CA TRP A 369 -19.61 7.13 -17.66
C TRP A 369 -19.60 7.27 -16.13
N HIS A 370 -20.42 8.17 -15.58
CA HIS A 370 -20.49 8.42 -14.14
C HIS A 370 -20.95 7.17 -13.37
N GLU A 371 -22.01 6.51 -13.83
CA GLU A 371 -22.54 5.31 -13.19
C GLU A 371 -21.52 4.16 -13.25
N ALA A 372 -20.93 3.89 -14.42
CA ALA A 372 -19.94 2.83 -14.57
C ALA A 372 -18.69 3.06 -13.70
N MET A 373 -18.21 4.30 -13.62
CA MET A 373 -17.06 4.64 -12.77
C MET A 373 -17.39 4.61 -11.29
N ASN A 374 -18.62 4.95 -10.88
CA ASN A 374 -19.05 4.82 -9.49
C ASN A 374 -19.15 3.36 -9.06
N GLU A 375 -19.70 2.48 -9.91
CA GLU A 375 -19.74 1.04 -9.68
C GLU A 375 -18.33 0.45 -9.57
N LEU A 376 -17.42 0.87 -10.45
CA LEU A 376 -16.03 0.47 -10.40
C LEU A 376 -15.36 0.94 -9.10
N ALA A 377 -15.53 2.21 -8.72
CA ALA A 377 -14.97 2.75 -7.48
C ALA A 377 -15.54 2.05 -6.24
N ALA A 378 -16.84 1.72 -6.24
CA ALA A 378 -17.47 0.94 -5.17
C ALA A 378 -16.90 -0.48 -5.09
N THR A 379 -16.61 -1.11 -6.23
CA THR A 379 -15.95 -2.43 -6.29
C THR A 379 -14.57 -2.37 -5.62
N TYR A 380 -13.76 -1.34 -5.93
CA TYR A 380 -12.47 -1.14 -5.25
C TYR A 380 -12.60 -0.91 -3.74
N GLN A 381 -13.63 -0.17 -3.30
CA GLN A 381 -13.87 0.08 -1.87
C GLN A 381 -14.36 -1.16 -1.10
N ALA A 382 -15.02 -2.08 -1.78
CA ALA A 382 -15.52 -3.32 -1.16
C ALA A 382 -14.43 -4.39 -0.97
N LEU A 383 -13.22 -4.16 -1.50
CA LEU A 383 -12.08 -5.08 -1.31
C LEU A 383 -11.57 -5.03 0.13
N ASP A 384 -11.12 -6.15 0.69
CA ASP A 384 -10.63 -6.23 2.09
C ASP A 384 -9.30 -5.51 2.35
N ASP A 385 -8.57 -5.14 1.29
CA ASP A 385 -7.23 -4.56 1.38
C ASP A 385 -7.33 -3.03 1.34
N ALA A 386 -6.98 -2.36 2.45
CA ALA A 386 -6.99 -0.90 2.57
C ALA A 386 -6.13 -0.16 1.53
N TYR A 387 -5.07 -0.79 1.01
CA TYR A 387 -4.31 -0.24 -0.11
C TYR A 387 -5.12 -0.25 -1.40
N MET A 388 -5.85 -1.34 -1.67
CA MET A 388 -6.75 -1.44 -2.83
C MET A 388 -7.96 -0.52 -2.69
N GLN A 389 -8.50 -0.38 -1.48
CA GLN A 389 -9.57 0.57 -1.19
C GLN A 389 -9.12 2.01 -1.46
N ALA A 390 -7.86 2.36 -1.13
CA ALA A 390 -7.30 3.67 -1.43
C ALA A 390 -7.25 3.97 -2.94
N ARG A 391 -7.18 2.94 -3.80
CA ARG A 391 -7.25 3.08 -5.27
C ARG A 391 -8.61 3.49 -5.81
N ALA A 392 -9.67 3.42 -5.01
CA ALA A 392 -10.94 4.04 -5.38
C ALA A 392 -10.82 5.56 -5.59
N ALA A 393 -9.85 6.22 -4.93
CA ALA A 393 -9.55 7.63 -5.18
C ALA A 393 -9.01 7.86 -6.60
N ASP A 394 -8.16 6.95 -7.09
CA ASP A 394 -7.57 7.00 -8.43
C ASP A 394 -8.64 6.82 -9.52
N VAL A 395 -9.54 5.84 -9.33
CA VAL A 395 -10.70 5.62 -10.22
C VAL A 395 -11.57 6.88 -10.28
N ARG A 396 -11.83 7.53 -9.14
CA ARG A 396 -12.61 8.77 -9.10
C ARG A 396 -11.87 9.95 -9.74
N ASP A 397 -10.55 10.03 -9.65
CA ASP A 397 -9.75 11.06 -10.33
C ASP A 397 -9.88 10.92 -11.86
N VAL A 398 -9.73 9.69 -12.37
CA VAL A 398 -9.93 9.37 -13.79
C VAL A 398 -11.35 9.69 -14.24
N ALA A 399 -12.36 9.31 -13.44
CA ALA A 399 -13.75 9.57 -13.73
C ALA A 399 -14.04 11.07 -13.87
N ARG A 400 -13.54 11.87 -12.91
CA ARG A 400 -13.71 13.33 -12.89
C ARG A 400 -13.09 13.99 -14.11
N ARG A 401 -11.92 13.54 -14.55
CA ARG A 401 -11.23 14.11 -15.72
C ARG A 401 -12.07 13.98 -16.99
N VAL A 402 -12.64 12.81 -17.26
CA VAL A 402 -13.47 12.58 -18.44
C VAL A 402 -14.79 13.35 -18.36
N LEU A 403 -15.43 13.38 -17.18
CA LEU A 403 -16.64 14.19 -16.96
C LEU A 403 -16.37 15.68 -17.16
N GLY A 404 -15.21 16.17 -16.72
CA GLY A 404 -14.77 17.55 -16.96
C GLY A 404 -14.74 17.90 -18.44
N GLN A 405 -14.24 16.98 -19.28
CA GLN A 405 -14.23 17.15 -20.74
C GLN A 405 -15.64 17.11 -21.34
N LEU A 406 -16.47 16.14 -20.93
CA LEU A 406 -17.84 15.98 -21.46
C LEU A 406 -18.74 17.17 -21.12
N MET A 407 -18.64 17.67 -19.89
CA MET A 407 -19.47 18.75 -19.37
C MET A 407 -18.86 20.14 -19.62
N ALA A 408 -17.69 20.21 -20.27
CA ALA A 408 -16.89 21.43 -20.42
C ALA A 408 -16.67 22.16 -19.08
N MET A 409 -16.49 21.39 -18.01
CA MET A 409 -16.26 21.93 -16.67
C MET A 409 -14.78 22.19 -16.47
N GLU A 410 -14.47 23.38 -15.93
CA GLU A 410 -13.15 23.63 -15.39
C GLU A 410 -12.92 22.75 -14.16
N MET A 411 -11.82 21.98 -14.17
CA MET A 411 -11.40 21.23 -13.00
C MET A 411 -11.17 22.17 -11.81
N PRO A 412 -11.40 21.72 -10.56
CA PRO A 412 -11.13 22.54 -9.38
C PRO A 412 -9.69 23.04 -9.42
N SER A 413 -9.55 24.36 -9.54
CA SER A 413 -8.25 25.02 -9.65
C SER A 413 -7.46 24.83 -8.36
N LEU A 414 -6.19 24.43 -8.51
CA LEU A 414 -5.16 24.53 -7.48
C LEU A 414 -4.30 25.79 -7.66
N ALA A 415 -4.74 26.70 -8.54
CA ALA A 415 -4.17 28.04 -8.65
C ALA A 415 -4.92 28.98 -7.70
N PHE A 416 -4.18 29.60 -6.80
CA PHE A 416 -4.69 30.51 -5.79
C PHE A 416 -4.22 31.94 -6.11
N THR A 417 -5.10 32.92 -5.91
CA THR A 417 -4.76 34.35 -6.11
C THR A 417 -3.91 34.93 -4.98
N ARG A 418 -3.78 34.19 -3.88
CA ARG A 418 -2.98 34.53 -2.70
C ARG A 418 -2.46 33.23 -2.05
N PRO A 419 -1.39 33.27 -1.25
CA PRO A 419 -0.94 32.09 -0.53
C PRO A 419 -2.00 31.58 0.47
N VAL A 420 -2.19 30.25 0.54
CA VAL A 420 -3.26 29.59 1.32
C VAL A 420 -2.74 28.42 2.17
N ILE A 421 -3.49 28.03 3.19
CA ILE A 421 -3.35 26.72 3.83
C ILE A 421 -4.29 25.76 3.11
N LEU A 422 -3.73 24.75 2.44
CA LEU A 422 -4.50 23.78 1.66
C LEU A 422 -5.12 22.73 2.57
N VAL A 423 -6.44 22.57 2.49
CA VAL A 423 -7.20 21.58 3.25
C VAL A 423 -7.79 20.57 2.29
N ALA A 424 -7.43 19.29 2.43
CA ALA A 424 -7.90 18.22 1.53
C ALA A 424 -8.26 16.93 2.28
N ALA A 425 -8.95 15.99 1.61
CA ALA A 425 -9.18 14.65 2.16
C ALA A 425 -7.85 13.90 2.20
N ASP A 426 -7.21 13.91 1.05
CA ASP A 426 -5.84 13.54 0.76
C ASP A 426 -5.44 14.30 -0.52
N LEU A 427 -4.16 14.27 -0.89
CA LEU A 427 -3.67 14.83 -2.15
C LEU A 427 -3.26 13.69 -3.07
N THR A 428 -3.93 13.57 -4.21
CA THR A 428 -3.52 12.59 -5.22
C THR A 428 -2.19 13.02 -5.85
N PRO A 429 -1.44 12.09 -6.48
CA PRO A 429 -0.26 12.45 -7.27
C PRO A 429 -0.57 13.48 -8.36
N SER A 430 -1.76 13.37 -8.98
CA SER A 430 -2.27 14.34 -9.95
C SER A 430 -2.42 15.75 -9.38
N ASP A 431 -2.88 15.87 -8.14
CA ASP A 431 -3.07 17.17 -7.46
C ASP A 431 -1.72 17.77 -7.10
N THR A 432 -0.85 16.94 -6.53
CA THR A 432 0.52 17.26 -6.15
C THR A 432 1.32 17.88 -7.30
N ALA A 433 1.28 17.27 -8.49
CA ALA A 433 2.01 17.75 -9.66
C ALA A 433 1.52 19.13 -10.18
N ARG A 434 0.30 19.55 -9.81
CA ARG A 434 -0.28 20.83 -10.20
C ARG A 434 -0.13 21.92 -9.13
N LEU A 435 0.35 21.57 -7.94
CA LEU A 435 0.57 22.55 -6.87
C LEU A 435 1.73 23.47 -7.25
N ASP A 436 1.53 24.78 -7.09
CA ASP A 436 2.61 25.75 -7.03
C ASP A 436 3.06 25.88 -5.58
N PRO A 437 4.26 25.39 -5.20
CA PRO A 437 4.75 25.46 -3.82
C PRO A 437 4.79 26.90 -3.28
N ALA A 438 4.95 27.91 -4.13
CA ALA A 438 4.99 29.32 -3.71
C ALA A 438 3.62 29.84 -3.20
N GLN A 439 2.52 29.17 -3.57
CA GLN A 439 1.17 29.54 -3.16
C GLN A 439 0.67 28.74 -1.95
N ILE A 440 1.39 27.72 -1.50
CA ILE A 440 0.96 26.86 -0.39
C ILE A 440 1.76 27.21 0.86
N LEU A 441 1.08 27.82 1.83
CA LEU A 441 1.66 28.15 3.14
C LEU A 441 1.75 26.94 4.05
N GLY A 442 0.85 25.97 3.90
CA GLY A 442 0.79 24.74 4.70
C GLY A 442 -0.26 23.77 4.18
N ILE A 443 -0.18 22.51 4.61
CA ILE A 443 -1.08 21.42 4.16
C ILE A 443 -1.74 20.74 5.37
N CYS A 444 -3.06 20.60 5.31
CA CYS A 444 -3.89 19.83 6.26
C CYS A 444 -4.64 18.73 5.50
N THR A 445 -4.59 17.49 5.99
CA THR A 445 -5.35 16.38 5.41
C THR A 445 -6.23 15.65 6.42
N GLU A 446 -7.41 15.22 5.99
CA GLU A 446 -8.31 14.34 6.77
C GLU A 446 -7.66 12.99 7.04
N LEU A 447 -7.09 12.39 5.99
CA LEU A 447 -6.47 11.08 5.98
C LEU A 447 -4.93 11.20 5.99
N GLY A 448 -4.26 10.07 6.21
CA GLY A 448 -2.81 9.95 6.04
C GLY A 448 -2.01 9.88 7.34
N GLY A 449 -0.86 9.20 7.26
CA GLY A 449 0.17 9.16 8.31
C GLY A 449 1.44 9.90 7.88
N ALA A 450 2.48 9.87 8.71
CA ALA A 450 3.76 10.54 8.44
C ALA A 450 4.44 10.11 7.12
N THR A 451 4.01 8.99 6.55
CA THR A 451 4.50 8.37 5.32
C THR A 451 3.55 8.50 4.13
N ALA A 452 2.42 9.20 4.29
CA ALA A 452 1.51 9.48 3.18
C ALA A 452 2.18 10.31 2.09
N HIS A 453 1.69 10.21 0.85
CA HIS A 453 2.27 10.93 -0.30
C HIS A 453 2.29 12.45 -0.07
N SER A 454 1.23 12.98 0.56
CA SER A 454 1.13 14.37 1.00
C SER A 454 2.19 14.76 2.04
N ALA A 455 2.55 13.86 2.96
CA ALA A 455 3.56 14.10 4.00
C ALA A 455 4.99 14.09 3.44
N ILE A 456 5.30 13.14 2.55
CA ILE A 456 6.61 13.05 1.87
C ILE A 456 6.86 14.31 1.03
N LEU A 457 5.87 14.70 0.24
CA LEU A 457 5.94 15.90 -0.59
C LEU A 457 6.15 17.16 0.27
N ALA A 458 5.35 17.33 1.32
CA ALA A 458 5.44 18.50 2.19
C ALA A 458 6.86 18.67 2.77
N ARG A 459 7.53 17.58 3.16
CA ARG A 459 8.92 17.59 3.62
C ARG A 459 9.90 17.97 2.50
N ALA A 460 9.76 17.35 1.32
CA ALA A 460 10.62 17.62 0.18
C ALA A 460 10.55 19.09 -0.27
N LEU A 461 9.35 19.69 -0.18
CA LEU A 461 9.09 21.08 -0.53
C LEU A 461 9.32 22.07 0.63
N GLY A 462 9.58 21.60 1.86
CA GLY A 462 9.72 22.44 3.04
C GLY A 462 8.42 23.17 3.45
N ILE A 463 7.26 22.61 3.09
CA ILE A 463 5.93 23.16 3.41
C ILE A 463 5.47 22.56 4.75
N PRO A 464 5.06 23.38 5.74
CA PRO A 464 4.49 22.88 7.00
C PRO A 464 3.26 22.01 6.77
N ALA A 465 3.18 20.84 7.42
CA ALA A 465 2.05 19.92 7.21
C ALA A 465 1.63 19.13 8.45
N VAL A 466 0.32 18.97 8.59
CA VAL A 466 -0.33 18.10 9.59
C VAL A 466 -1.33 17.19 8.87
N VAL A 467 -1.20 15.88 9.06
CA VAL A 467 -2.01 14.88 8.37
C VAL A 467 -2.83 14.05 9.36
N GLY A 468 -3.85 13.35 8.89
CA GLY A 468 -4.67 12.48 9.75
C GLY A 468 -5.49 13.26 10.79
N LEU A 469 -5.97 14.46 10.44
CA LEU A 469 -6.81 15.28 11.32
C LEU A 469 -8.23 14.72 11.48
N GLY A 470 -8.64 13.77 10.64
CA GLY A 470 -9.99 13.23 10.62
C GLY A 470 -11.02 14.21 10.06
N SER A 471 -12.29 13.78 10.05
CA SER A 471 -13.40 14.48 9.38
C SER A 471 -13.69 15.88 9.93
N GLN A 472 -13.12 16.24 11.09
CA GLN A 472 -13.23 17.59 11.66
C GLN A 472 -12.63 18.67 10.77
N VAL A 473 -11.66 18.32 9.90
CA VAL A 473 -11.03 19.28 8.98
C VAL A 473 -12.05 19.97 8.05
N TRP A 474 -13.17 19.31 7.80
CA TRP A 474 -14.27 19.82 6.97
C TRP A 474 -15.18 20.84 7.67
N GLN A 475 -14.96 21.11 8.94
CA GLN A 475 -15.65 22.19 9.66
C GLN A 475 -15.08 23.58 9.29
N LEU A 476 -13.91 23.63 8.64
CA LEU A 476 -13.29 24.87 8.16
C LEU A 476 -14.10 25.48 7.00
N ALA A 477 -14.21 26.80 6.97
CA ALA A 477 -14.76 27.55 5.85
C ALA A 477 -13.65 28.02 4.90
N SER A 478 -13.94 28.04 3.59
CA SER A 478 -12.99 28.59 2.62
C SER A 478 -12.75 30.08 2.88
N GLY A 479 -11.49 30.49 2.94
CA GLY A 479 -11.06 31.83 3.30
C GLY A 479 -10.92 32.10 4.80
N GLN A 480 -11.32 31.16 5.67
CA GLN A 480 -11.16 31.27 7.12
C GLN A 480 -9.67 31.29 7.50
N THR A 481 -9.27 32.18 8.40
CA THR A 481 -7.90 32.19 8.92
C THR A 481 -7.66 30.96 9.79
N VAL A 482 -6.65 30.18 9.41
CA VAL A 482 -6.21 28.98 10.13
C VAL A 482 -4.75 29.16 10.56
N GLY A 483 -4.43 28.67 11.74
CA GLY A 483 -3.07 28.46 12.21
C GLY A 483 -2.68 27.00 12.11
N LEU A 484 -1.45 26.72 11.72
CA LEU A 484 -0.90 25.37 11.66
C LEU A 484 0.53 25.37 12.21
N ASP A 485 0.83 24.43 13.09
CA ASP A 485 2.18 24.10 13.53
C ASP A 485 2.46 22.64 13.15
N GLY A 486 3.15 22.46 12.03
CA GLY A 486 3.52 21.16 11.50
C GLY A 486 4.59 20.43 12.32
N SER A 487 5.25 21.14 13.25
CA SER A 487 6.24 20.55 14.17
C SER A 487 5.56 19.87 15.35
N ARG A 488 4.46 20.47 15.83
CA ARG A 488 3.66 19.96 16.95
C ARG A 488 2.47 19.10 16.52
N GLY A 489 2.13 19.10 15.23
CA GLY A 489 0.95 18.39 14.73
C GLY A 489 -0.36 19.09 15.12
N GLU A 490 -0.33 20.40 15.32
CA GLU A 490 -1.45 21.18 15.85
C GLU A 490 -2.04 22.11 14.77
N VAL A 491 -3.37 22.22 14.73
CA VAL A 491 -4.11 23.11 13.85
C VAL A 491 -5.12 23.93 14.66
N TRP A 492 -5.06 25.25 14.54
CA TRP A 492 -6.03 26.17 15.13
C TRP A 492 -7.02 26.58 14.03
N PRO A 493 -8.25 26.03 14.03
CA PRO A 493 -9.22 26.30 12.98
C PRO A 493 -9.67 27.76 12.95
N GLN A 494 -9.79 28.40 14.12
CA GLN A 494 -10.15 29.80 14.24
C GLN A 494 -9.39 30.42 15.42
N PRO A 495 -8.11 30.79 15.22
CA PRO A 495 -7.33 31.40 16.28
C PRO A 495 -7.94 32.77 16.65
N ASP A 496 -8.07 33.04 17.95
CA ASP A 496 -8.40 34.39 18.43
C ASP A 496 -7.22 35.37 18.19
N ASP A 497 -7.43 36.66 18.43
CA ASP A 497 -6.41 37.69 18.17
C ASP A 497 -5.10 37.44 18.94
N GLY A 498 -5.19 36.88 20.15
CA GLY A 498 -4.03 36.51 20.97
C GLY A 498 -3.28 35.31 20.39
N GLN A 499 -4.01 34.24 20.06
CA GLN A 499 -3.46 33.05 19.41
C GLN A 499 -2.84 33.39 18.05
N LEU A 500 -3.50 34.24 17.27
CA LEU A 500 -3.02 34.70 15.97
C LEU A 500 -1.70 35.48 16.10
N ALA A 501 -1.61 36.39 17.08
CA ALA A 501 -0.37 37.12 17.35
C ALA A 501 0.78 36.17 17.75
N VAL A 502 0.50 35.16 18.58
CA VAL A 502 1.49 34.14 18.97
C VAL A 502 1.95 33.32 17.76
N LEU A 503 1.02 32.82 16.94
CA LEU A 503 1.33 32.03 15.76
C LEU A 503 2.07 32.83 14.69
N GLN A 504 1.71 34.10 14.48
CA GLN A 504 2.42 35.00 13.58
C GLN A 504 3.85 35.27 14.07
N ALA A 505 4.04 35.54 15.36
CA ALA A 505 5.36 35.72 15.95
C ALA A 505 6.22 34.45 15.79
N ARG A 506 5.65 33.26 16.04
CA ARG A 506 6.32 31.97 15.83
C ARG A 506 6.68 31.74 14.36
N ARG A 507 5.78 32.08 13.42
CA ARG A 507 6.05 31.99 11.97
C ARG A 507 7.19 32.91 11.56
N VAL A 508 7.19 34.17 11.98
CA VAL A 508 8.27 35.12 11.66
C VAL A 508 9.59 34.62 12.22
N ALA A 509 9.61 34.22 13.50
CA ALA A 509 10.81 33.67 14.13
C ALA A 509 11.32 32.42 13.40
N TRP A 510 10.42 31.52 12.97
CA TRP A 510 10.79 30.33 12.18
C TRP A 510 11.37 30.71 10.81
N GLN A 511 10.75 31.64 10.08
CA GLN A 511 11.24 32.09 8.77
C GLN A 511 12.61 32.79 8.88
N GLU A 512 12.78 33.66 9.87
CA GLU A 512 14.05 34.34 10.14
C GLU A 512 15.13 33.32 10.52
N ALA A 513 14.81 32.35 11.38
CA ALA A 513 15.72 31.28 11.75
C ALA A 513 16.13 30.43 10.53
N GLN A 514 15.19 30.07 9.65
CA GLN A 514 15.47 29.34 8.41
C GLN A 514 16.37 30.14 7.47
N HIS A 515 16.07 31.42 7.24
CA HIS A 515 16.90 32.29 6.39
C HIS A 515 18.30 32.48 6.96
N ALA A 516 18.44 32.70 8.28
CA ALA A 516 19.73 32.82 8.95
C ALA A 516 20.53 31.51 8.90
N ALA A 517 19.84 30.37 9.10
CA ALA A 517 20.43 29.05 9.00
C ALA A 517 20.95 28.79 7.58
N GLN A 518 20.15 29.07 6.54
CA GLN A 518 20.56 28.93 5.14
C GLN A 518 21.74 29.83 4.79
N ALA A 519 21.70 31.10 5.20
CA ALA A 519 22.79 32.06 4.97
C ALA A 519 24.14 31.58 5.56
N THR A 520 24.08 30.82 6.65
CA THR A 520 25.27 30.27 7.34
C THR A 520 25.46 28.76 7.11
N GLY A 521 24.62 28.13 6.29
CA GLY A 521 24.55 26.67 6.14
C GLY A 521 25.82 26.06 5.54
N ARG A 522 26.54 26.83 4.73
CA ARG A 522 27.83 26.42 4.14
C ARG A 522 28.99 26.46 5.14
N GLY A 523 28.84 27.13 6.28
CA GLY A 523 29.84 27.14 7.35
C GLY A 523 29.90 25.80 8.08
N ALA A 524 31.05 25.51 8.69
CA ALA A 524 31.23 24.31 9.51
C ALA A 524 30.31 24.30 10.73
N ALA A 525 29.91 23.12 11.18
CA ALA A 525 29.21 22.90 12.46
C ALA A 525 30.24 22.78 13.60
N ILE A 526 30.54 23.92 14.23
CA ILE A 526 31.46 23.99 15.37
C ILE A 526 30.72 24.66 16.54
N THR A 527 30.72 24.02 17.70
CA THR A 527 30.15 24.57 18.94
C THR A 527 30.91 25.83 19.36
N GLN A 528 30.32 26.64 20.24
CA GLN A 528 30.94 27.89 20.72
C GLN A 528 32.26 27.66 21.47
N ASP A 529 32.43 26.47 22.05
CA ASP A 529 33.64 26.01 22.73
C ASP A 529 34.58 25.17 21.85
N GLY A 530 34.33 25.11 20.54
CA GLY A 530 35.29 24.62 19.55
C GLY A 530 35.19 23.13 19.19
N ARG A 531 34.16 22.41 19.64
CA ARG A 531 33.91 21.03 19.19
C ARG A 531 33.28 21.04 17.81
N GLN A 532 33.96 20.45 16.84
CA GLN A 532 33.37 20.22 15.52
C GLN A 532 32.48 18.96 15.54
N ILE A 533 31.31 19.07 14.92
CA ILE A 533 30.38 17.97 14.64
C ILE A 533 30.23 17.90 13.13
N GLU A 534 30.55 16.77 12.52
CA GLU A 534 30.38 16.61 11.06
C GLU A 534 28.88 16.58 10.73
N VAL A 535 28.41 17.47 9.85
CA VAL A 535 27.01 17.47 9.40
C VAL A 535 26.94 17.10 7.92
N ALA A 536 26.50 15.87 7.68
CA ALA A 536 26.53 15.22 6.38
C ALA A 536 25.13 14.96 5.82
N ALA A 537 25.07 14.60 4.53
CA ALA A 537 23.83 14.31 3.84
C ALA A 537 23.60 12.80 3.64
N ASN A 538 22.33 12.40 3.73
CA ASN A 538 21.84 11.12 3.24
C ASN A 538 21.49 11.26 1.76
N ILE A 539 22.00 10.38 0.91
CA ILE A 539 21.73 10.38 -0.54
C ILE A 539 21.31 9.00 -1.04
N GLY A 540 20.57 8.97 -2.14
CA GLY A 540 20.21 7.77 -2.89
C GLY A 540 20.99 7.61 -4.21
N GLY A 541 21.64 8.66 -4.71
CA GLY A 541 22.49 8.56 -5.88
C GLY A 541 23.20 9.86 -6.29
N PRO A 542 23.87 9.87 -7.46
CA PRO A 542 24.65 11.02 -7.92
C PRO A 542 23.87 12.33 -8.05
N ARG A 543 22.57 12.25 -8.39
CA ARG A 543 21.69 13.43 -8.58
C ARG A 543 21.46 14.24 -7.30
N ASP A 544 21.63 13.62 -6.14
CA ASP A 544 21.39 14.28 -4.85
C ASP A 544 22.59 15.10 -4.39
N VAL A 545 23.79 14.83 -4.93
CA VAL A 545 25.04 15.46 -4.48
C VAL A 545 25.05 16.98 -4.71
N PRO A 546 24.66 17.52 -5.88
CA PRO A 546 24.61 18.98 -6.07
C PRO A 546 23.69 19.66 -5.06
N VAL A 547 22.51 19.07 -4.82
CA VAL A 547 21.53 19.59 -3.85
C VAL A 547 22.12 19.57 -2.44
N ALA A 548 22.74 18.46 -2.03
CA ALA A 548 23.40 18.35 -0.73
C ALA A 548 24.50 19.41 -0.53
N LEU A 549 25.31 19.67 -1.56
CA LEU A 549 26.34 20.71 -1.53
C LEU A 549 25.76 22.12 -1.45
N ASP A 550 24.65 22.39 -2.14
CA ASP A 550 23.96 23.67 -2.08
C ASP A 550 23.45 23.99 -0.67
N TYR A 551 22.93 22.97 0.03
CA TYR A 551 22.55 23.04 1.45
C TYR A 551 23.74 22.98 2.43
N GLY A 552 24.96 22.84 1.93
CA GLY A 552 26.19 22.95 2.72
C GLY A 552 26.71 21.65 3.33
N ALA A 553 26.41 20.49 2.76
CA ALA A 553 26.91 19.20 3.26
C ALA A 553 28.44 19.16 3.46
N GLU A 554 28.87 18.62 4.61
CA GLU A 554 30.28 18.40 4.95
C GLU A 554 30.80 17.04 4.50
N GLY A 555 29.90 16.19 3.98
CA GLY A 555 30.15 14.89 3.40
C GLY A 555 28.83 14.17 3.12
N VAL A 556 28.94 12.88 2.82
CA VAL A 556 27.81 11.96 2.75
C VAL A 556 28.01 10.93 3.86
N GLY A 557 27.20 10.97 4.92
CA GLY A 557 27.30 9.98 6.01
C GLY A 557 26.41 8.75 5.77
N LEU A 558 25.54 8.80 4.76
CA LEU A 558 24.83 7.62 4.26
C LEU A 558 24.53 7.73 2.77
N PHE A 559 25.27 6.97 1.96
CA PHE A 559 24.85 6.64 0.61
C PHE A 559 24.07 5.31 0.65
N ARG A 560 22.75 5.41 0.47
CA ARG A 560 21.84 4.28 0.33
C ARG A 560 22.02 3.63 -1.03
N THR A 561 22.69 2.47 -1.06
CA THR A 561 22.98 1.78 -2.32
C THR A 561 21.76 1.07 -2.88
N GLU A 562 20.69 0.88 -2.10
CA GLU A 562 19.50 0.13 -2.53
C GLU A 562 18.88 0.72 -3.79
N PHE A 563 18.88 2.05 -3.96
CA PHE A 563 18.35 2.70 -5.16
C PHE A 563 19.11 2.33 -6.44
N LEU A 564 20.37 1.93 -6.32
CA LEU A 564 21.14 1.37 -7.43
C LEU A 564 20.78 -0.08 -7.72
N PHE A 565 20.14 -0.78 -6.80
CA PHE A 565 19.71 -2.17 -6.98
C PHE A 565 18.22 -2.25 -7.34
N MET A 566 17.40 -1.26 -6.98
CA MET A 566 15.96 -1.22 -7.24
C MET A 566 15.62 -0.77 -8.68
N ASP A 567 14.36 -0.95 -9.08
CA ASP A 567 13.78 -0.52 -10.36
C ASP A 567 14.52 -1.01 -11.61
N ARG A 568 15.04 -2.25 -11.59
CA ARG A 568 15.83 -2.83 -12.69
C ARG A 568 15.64 -4.34 -12.85
N PRO A 569 15.88 -4.91 -14.05
CA PRO A 569 15.61 -6.31 -14.33
C PRO A 569 16.66 -7.29 -13.78
N ALA A 570 17.85 -6.81 -13.39
CA ALA A 570 18.99 -7.62 -12.94
C ALA A 570 19.83 -6.82 -11.90
N PRO A 571 20.66 -7.48 -11.07
CA PRO A 571 21.53 -6.76 -10.15
C PRO A 571 22.52 -5.90 -10.94
N PRO A 572 22.85 -4.67 -10.47
CA PRO A 572 23.86 -3.85 -11.11
C PRO A 572 25.18 -4.60 -11.16
N ASP A 573 25.82 -4.62 -12.32
CA ASP A 573 27.14 -5.23 -12.41
C ASP A 573 28.22 -4.36 -11.71
N GLU A 574 29.42 -4.90 -11.54
CA GLU A 574 30.52 -4.17 -10.87
C GLU A 574 30.85 -2.84 -11.57
N ALA A 575 30.70 -2.75 -12.90
CA ALA A 575 31.03 -1.55 -13.66
C ALA A 575 29.99 -0.45 -13.47
N GLU A 576 28.71 -0.78 -13.45
CA GLU A 576 27.61 0.14 -13.13
C GLU A 576 27.74 0.68 -11.70
N GLN A 577 28.04 -0.21 -10.74
CA GLN A 577 28.30 0.18 -9.35
C GLN A 577 29.49 1.11 -9.23
N LEU A 578 30.60 0.76 -9.89
CA LEU A 578 31.80 1.58 -9.91
C LEU A 578 31.55 2.98 -10.49
N ALA A 579 30.78 3.07 -11.58
CA ALA A 579 30.45 4.34 -12.21
C ALA A 579 29.68 5.25 -11.24
N ALA A 580 28.62 4.74 -10.62
CA ALA A 580 27.83 5.50 -9.66
C ALA A 580 28.64 5.92 -8.42
N TYR A 581 29.45 5.01 -7.86
CA TYR A 581 30.27 5.29 -6.68
C TYR A 581 31.35 6.33 -6.98
N ARG A 582 32.02 6.24 -8.14
CA ARG A 582 33.02 7.24 -8.56
C ARG A 582 32.40 8.59 -8.84
N GLU A 583 31.21 8.65 -9.46
CA GLU A 583 30.53 9.91 -9.73
C GLU A 583 30.22 10.65 -8.43
N VAL A 584 29.64 9.96 -7.44
CA VAL A 584 29.40 10.53 -6.09
C VAL A 584 30.71 10.94 -5.42
N ALA A 585 31.71 10.06 -5.43
CA ALA A 585 33.01 10.31 -4.79
C ALA A 585 33.74 11.53 -5.38
N ALA A 586 33.69 11.68 -6.70
CA ALA A 586 34.30 12.80 -7.42
C ALA A 586 33.53 14.10 -7.18
N ALA A 587 32.19 14.07 -7.22
CA ALA A 587 31.36 15.24 -6.97
C ALA A 587 31.46 15.75 -5.52
N MET A 588 31.69 14.86 -4.56
CA MET A 588 31.80 15.20 -3.14
C MET A 588 33.24 15.56 -2.71
N ALA A 589 34.25 15.28 -3.53
CA ALA A 589 35.65 15.48 -3.19
C ALA A 589 35.95 16.95 -2.75
N PRO A 590 36.80 17.14 -1.72
CA PRO A 590 37.56 16.13 -0.95
C PRO A 590 36.81 15.56 0.27
N ARG A 591 35.51 15.82 0.41
CA ARG A 591 34.71 15.43 1.59
C ARG A 591 34.47 13.92 1.65
N PRO A 592 34.26 13.34 2.85
CA PRO A 592 34.02 11.91 3.00
C PRO A 592 32.68 11.46 2.40
N VAL A 593 32.64 10.22 1.92
CA VAL A 593 31.41 9.53 1.50
C VAL A 593 31.37 8.13 2.12
N ILE A 594 30.34 7.88 2.91
CA ILE A 594 30.08 6.58 3.55
C ILE A 594 29.10 5.80 2.69
N ILE A 595 29.59 4.76 2.03
CA ILE A 595 28.77 3.84 1.24
C ILE A 595 28.27 2.73 2.15
N ARG A 596 26.96 2.68 2.35
CA ARG A 596 26.33 1.54 3.02
C ARG A 596 26.15 0.43 1.99
N THR A 597 26.71 -0.73 2.28
CA THR A 597 26.47 -1.94 1.48
C THR A 597 24.98 -2.30 1.48
N LEU A 598 24.58 -3.13 0.54
CA LEU A 598 23.17 -3.40 0.25
C LEU A 598 22.37 -3.81 1.52
N ASP A 599 21.43 -2.97 1.92
CA ASP A 599 20.43 -3.24 2.97
C ASP A 599 19.08 -3.59 2.33
N VAL A 600 19.06 -4.76 1.68
CA VAL A 600 17.87 -5.38 1.11
C VAL A 600 17.25 -6.36 2.10
N GLY A 601 15.93 -6.53 2.02
CA GLY A 601 15.12 -7.40 2.87
C GLY A 601 14.24 -6.59 3.81
N GLY A 602 13.12 -7.17 4.27
CA GLY A 602 12.08 -6.40 4.95
C GLY A 602 11.02 -5.85 3.98
N ASP A 603 10.99 -4.53 3.85
CA ASP A 603 10.09 -3.71 3.04
C ASP A 603 10.68 -3.28 1.68
N LYS A 604 11.89 -3.73 1.33
CA LYS A 604 12.60 -3.32 0.09
C LYS A 604 12.95 -4.50 -0.83
N PRO A 605 12.02 -5.00 -1.65
CA PRO A 605 12.32 -6.20 -2.45
C PRO A 605 13.11 -5.93 -3.72
N LEU A 606 14.00 -6.88 -4.03
CA LEU A 606 14.77 -6.93 -5.27
C LEU A 606 14.21 -8.05 -6.13
N PRO A 607 13.43 -7.76 -7.18
CA PRO A 607 12.56 -8.76 -7.83
C PRO A 607 13.29 -9.69 -8.79
N TYR A 608 14.54 -9.38 -9.11
CA TYR A 608 15.44 -10.34 -9.76
C TYR A 608 16.10 -11.28 -8.76
N LEU A 609 15.75 -11.19 -7.47
CA LEU A 609 16.25 -12.03 -6.39
C LEU A 609 15.07 -12.60 -5.60
N ASP A 610 14.86 -13.91 -5.73
CA ASP A 610 13.94 -14.62 -4.84
C ASP A 610 14.54 -14.68 -3.43
N LEU A 611 14.00 -13.87 -2.52
CA LEU A 611 14.37 -13.82 -1.11
C LEU A 611 13.55 -14.79 -0.25
N GLY A 612 12.54 -15.44 -0.82
CA GLY A 612 11.54 -16.21 -0.08
C GLY A 612 10.57 -15.33 0.74
N ARG A 613 9.47 -15.93 1.21
CA ARG A 613 8.51 -15.28 2.11
C ARG A 613 8.93 -15.51 3.56
N GLU A 614 9.02 -14.43 4.33
CA GLU A 614 9.29 -14.48 5.77
C GLU A 614 8.06 -14.01 6.55
N GLU A 615 7.77 -14.63 7.70
CA GLU A 615 6.68 -14.18 8.59
C GLU A 615 6.95 -12.77 9.14
N ASN A 616 8.22 -12.48 9.45
CA ASN A 616 8.66 -11.20 10.01
C ASN A 616 9.87 -10.67 9.22
N PRO A 617 9.67 -10.06 8.05
CA PRO A 617 10.76 -9.63 7.18
C PRO A 617 11.75 -8.66 7.85
N PHE A 618 11.28 -7.79 8.74
CA PHE A 618 12.15 -6.91 9.52
C PHE A 618 13.06 -7.68 10.50
N LEU A 619 12.69 -8.88 10.94
CA LEU A 619 13.50 -9.70 11.85
C LEU A 619 14.34 -10.76 11.13
N GLY A 620 14.23 -10.85 9.80
CA GLY A 620 14.70 -12.00 9.02
C GLY A 620 15.97 -11.75 8.18
N TYR A 621 15.93 -12.28 6.96
CA TYR A 621 17.01 -12.40 5.99
C TYR A 621 17.23 -11.08 5.24
N ARG A 622 17.86 -10.12 5.93
CA ARG A 622 18.12 -8.79 5.41
C ARG A 622 19.51 -8.24 5.72
N GLY A 623 19.90 -7.18 5.01
CA GLY A 623 21.17 -6.48 5.21
C GLY A 623 22.38 -7.39 5.07
N ILE A 624 23.31 -7.32 6.03
CA ILE A 624 24.54 -8.11 5.93
C ILE A 624 24.31 -9.62 5.88
N ARG A 625 23.22 -10.13 6.49
CA ARG A 625 22.88 -11.56 6.46
C ARG A 625 22.59 -12.03 5.04
N PHE A 626 21.86 -11.21 4.28
CA PHE A 626 21.62 -11.42 2.87
C PHE A 626 22.95 -11.45 2.10
N CYS A 627 23.76 -10.40 2.27
CA CYS A 627 25.04 -10.23 1.58
C CYS A 627 26.02 -11.39 1.84
N LEU A 628 26.12 -11.89 3.07
CA LEU A 628 27.00 -13.01 3.42
C LEU A 628 26.56 -14.35 2.80
N HIS A 629 25.25 -14.56 2.61
CA HIS A 629 24.72 -15.75 1.94
C HIS A 629 24.72 -15.62 0.41
N ARG A 630 24.84 -14.40 -0.14
CA ARG A 630 24.90 -14.12 -1.59
C ARG A 630 26.20 -13.43 -2.00
N PRO A 631 27.36 -14.12 -1.95
CA PRO A 631 28.64 -13.57 -2.39
C PRO A 631 28.63 -13.10 -3.85
N ASP A 632 27.79 -13.70 -4.69
CA ASP A 632 27.61 -13.35 -6.10
C ASP A 632 27.10 -11.91 -6.30
N ILE A 633 26.41 -11.35 -5.31
CA ILE A 633 25.91 -9.95 -5.31
C ILE A 633 26.82 -9.07 -4.48
N PHE A 634 27.26 -9.57 -3.33
CA PHE A 634 28.03 -8.79 -2.38
C PHE A 634 29.46 -8.53 -2.86
N LYS A 635 30.13 -9.53 -3.44
CA LYS A 635 31.52 -9.39 -3.91
C LYS A 635 31.66 -8.33 -5.02
N PRO A 636 30.81 -8.29 -6.07
CA PRO A 636 30.84 -7.19 -7.04
C PRO A 636 30.70 -5.81 -6.40
N GLN A 637 29.83 -5.68 -5.39
CA GLN A 637 29.68 -4.41 -4.67
C GLN A 637 30.94 -4.01 -3.91
N LEU A 638 31.55 -4.93 -3.15
CA LEU A 638 32.79 -4.67 -2.41
C LEU A 638 33.94 -4.27 -3.35
N ARG A 639 34.07 -4.98 -4.49
CA ARG A 639 35.06 -4.67 -5.53
C ARG A 639 34.82 -3.29 -6.13
N ALA A 640 33.58 -2.95 -6.46
CA ALA A 640 33.22 -1.63 -6.98
C ALA A 640 33.55 -0.51 -5.99
N ILE A 641 33.24 -0.68 -4.70
CA ILE A 641 33.57 0.29 -3.64
C ILE A 641 35.09 0.48 -3.52
N LEU A 642 35.85 -0.63 -3.46
CA LEU A 642 37.32 -0.58 -3.41
C LEU A 642 37.89 0.15 -4.65
N ARG A 643 37.44 -0.19 -5.86
CA ARG A 643 37.89 0.47 -7.08
C ARG A 643 37.50 1.95 -7.17
N ALA A 644 36.41 2.35 -6.52
CA ALA A 644 35.99 3.74 -6.43
C ALA A 644 36.79 4.54 -5.38
N SER A 645 37.38 3.86 -4.39
CA SER A 645 38.11 4.52 -3.28
C SER A 645 39.45 5.14 -3.70
N GLN A 646 40.00 4.73 -4.84
CA GLN A 646 41.29 5.23 -5.31
C GLN A 646 41.24 6.76 -5.51
N GLY A 647 41.96 7.50 -4.66
CA GLY A 647 42.05 8.97 -4.74
C GLY A 647 40.83 9.72 -4.17
N HIS A 648 39.92 9.02 -3.50
CA HIS A 648 38.71 9.58 -2.91
C HIS A 648 38.57 9.17 -1.44
N ASN A 649 37.96 10.03 -0.62
CA ASN A 649 37.70 9.74 0.79
C ASN A 649 36.42 8.89 0.95
N LEU A 650 36.51 7.63 0.54
CA LEU A 650 35.42 6.66 0.69
C LEU A 650 35.55 5.89 2.00
N ARG A 651 34.39 5.53 2.56
CA ARG A 651 34.27 4.60 3.69
C ARG A 651 33.19 3.58 3.34
N VAL A 652 33.32 2.36 3.85
CA VAL A 652 32.29 1.32 3.68
C VAL A 652 31.61 1.04 5.02
N MET A 653 30.31 0.81 4.99
CA MET A 653 29.52 0.49 6.18
C MET A 653 28.64 -0.73 5.95
N PHE A 654 28.61 -1.65 6.92
CA PHE A 654 27.76 -2.84 6.90
C PHE A 654 26.47 -2.63 7.71
N PRO A 655 25.27 -2.82 7.11
CA PRO A 655 23.98 -2.75 7.80
C PRO A 655 23.67 -4.03 8.59
N MET A 656 22.75 -3.96 9.55
CA MET A 656 22.13 -5.10 10.24
C MET A 656 23.12 -6.04 10.96
N ILE A 657 24.30 -5.55 11.32
CA ILE A 657 25.26 -6.30 12.14
C ILE A 657 24.63 -6.51 13.52
N GLY A 658 24.44 -7.76 13.92
CA GLY A 658 23.95 -8.14 15.23
C GLY A 658 25.00 -8.80 16.12
N THR A 659 26.08 -9.33 15.53
CA THR A 659 27.11 -10.12 16.20
C THR A 659 28.51 -9.83 15.66
N LEU A 660 29.53 -10.09 16.49
CA LEU A 660 30.93 -9.99 16.07
C LEU A 660 31.29 -10.96 14.93
N ALA A 661 30.64 -12.13 14.88
CA ALA A 661 30.86 -13.12 13.84
C ALA A 661 30.43 -12.62 12.46
N GLU A 662 29.28 -11.93 12.36
CA GLU A 662 28.82 -11.30 11.12
C GLU A 662 29.81 -10.22 10.64
N LEU A 663 30.32 -9.39 11.55
CA LEU A 663 31.35 -8.38 11.21
C LEU A 663 32.63 -9.03 10.67
N ARG A 664 33.15 -10.06 11.34
CA ARG A 664 34.34 -10.79 10.89
C ARG A 664 34.14 -11.43 9.53
N ALA A 665 32.96 -12.03 9.28
CA ALA A 665 32.63 -12.61 7.98
C ALA A 665 32.58 -11.55 6.87
N ALA A 666 31.99 -10.39 7.14
CA ALA A 666 31.95 -9.27 6.18
C ALA A 666 33.35 -8.73 5.86
N ARG A 667 34.20 -8.56 6.89
CA ARG A 667 35.61 -8.15 6.71
C ARG A 667 36.42 -9.19 5.93
N ALA A 668 36.17 -10.49 6.15
CA ALA A 668 36.82 -11.55 5.38
C ALA A 668 36.47 -11.45 3.89
N MET A 669 35.18 -11.25 3.55
CA MET A 669 34.77 -11.06 2.14
C MET A 669 35.37 -9.81 1.50
N LEU A 670 35.52 -8.71 2.26
CA LEU A 670 36.22 -7.50 1.81
C LEU A 670 37.72 -7.77 1.58
N ALA A 671 38.39 -8.47 2.49
CA ALA A 671 39.81 -8.81 2.36
C ALA A 671 40.08 -9.72 1.15
N GLU A 672 39.17 -10.66 0.87
CA GLU A 672 39.21 -11.46 -0.34
C GLU A 672 39.05 -10.59 -1.60
N ALA A 673 38.10 -9.65 -1.63
CA ALA A 673 37.94 -8.72 -2.75
C ALA A 673 39.20 -7.87 -2.98
N GLN A 674 39.85 -7.40 -1.90
CA GLN A 674 41.14 -6.72 -1.98
C GLN A 674 42.23 -7.62 -2.57
N ALA A 675 42.30 -8.89 -2.17
CA ALA A 675 43.29 -9.84 -2.68
C ALA A 675 43.09 -10.12 -4.19
N GLU A 676 41.85 -10.26 -4.64
CA GLU A 676 41.52 -10.40 -6.06
C GLU A 676 41.95 -9.16 -6.87
N LEU A 677 41.59 -7.95 -6.41
CA LEU A 677 41.98 -6.71 -7.07
C LEU A 677 43.52 -6.52 -7.12
N ARG A 678 44.25 -6.92 -6.07
CA ARG A 678 45.72 -6.95 -6.08
C ARG A 678 46.25 -7.91 -7.13
N ALA A 679 45.69 -9.11 -7.24
CA ALA A 679 46.09 -10.09 -8.26
C ALA A 679 45.82 -9.60 -9.69
N GLU A 680 44.73 -8.84 -9.87
CA GLU A 680 44.38 -8.18 -11.13
C GLU A 680 45.16 -6.87 -11.40
N ASN A 681 46.01 -6.43 -10.47
CA ASN A 681 46.71 -5.13 -10.50
C ASN A 681 45.79 -3.91 -10.64
N VAL A 682 44.59 -4.00 -10.05
CA VAL A 682 43.64 -2.89 -10.00
C VAL A 682 43.87 -2.08 -8.72
N PRO A 683 44.17 -0.78 -8.82
CA PRO A 683 44.42 0.06 -7.65
C PRO A 683 43.14 0.38 -6.85
N PHE A 684 43.29 0.45 -5.53
CA PHE A 684 42.27 0.84 -4.55
C PHE A 684 42.96 1.43 -3.30
N ASP A 685 42.19 1.99 -2.36
CA ASP A 685 42.70 2.43 -1.05
C ASP A 685 42.83 1.23 -0.08
N GLU A 686 44.07 0.85 0.24
CA GLU A 686 44.36 -0.22 1.22
C GLU A 686 43.91 0.15 2.65
N GLY A 687 43.75 1.44 2.92
CA GLY A 687 43.31 1.99 4.21
C GLY A 687 41.81 2.32 4.27
N LEU A 688 40.99 1.81 3.35
CA LEU A 688 39.54 2.05 3.33
C LEU A 688 38.92 1.78 4.70
N ALA A 689 38.36 2.81 5.33
CA ALA A 689 37.73 2.68 6.65
C ALA A 689 36.45 1.84 6.58
N VAL A 690 36.31 0.90 7.51
CA VAL A 690 35.20 -0.04 7.63
C VAL A 690 34.41 0.24 8.89
N GLY A 691 33.16 0.68 8.73
CA GLY A 691 32.23 0.88 9.83
C GLY A 691 31.07 -0.10 9.82
N ILE A 692 30.25 -0.01 10.86
CA ILE A 692 28.99 -0.76 10.96
C ILE A 692 27.85 0.16 11.35
N MET A 693 26.65 -0.19 10.88
CA MET A 693 25.43 0.42 11.36
C MET A 693 25.01 -0.21 12.69
N ILE A 694 24.91 0.59 13.74
CA ILE A 694 24.36 0.17 15.04
C ILE A 694 22.86 0.41 15.00
N GLU A 695 22.14 -0.64 14.60
CA GLU A 695 20.68 -0.61 14.47
C GLU A 695 19.99 -1.83 15.09
N VAL A 696 20.75 -2.82 15.56
CA VAL A 696 20.23 -4.01 16.24
C VAL A 696 20.56 -3.91 17.75
N PRO A 697 19.62 -4.17 18.67
CA PRO A 697 19.87 -4.07 20.11
C PRO A 697 21.03 -4.96 20.60
N SER A 698 21.25 -6.12 19.97
CA SER A 698 22.40 -6.98 20.29
C SER A 698 23.73 -6.30 19.97
N ALA A 699 23.81 -5.50 18.90
CA ALA A 699 25.00 -4.73 18.56
C ALA A 699 25.30 -3.64 19.60
N VAL A 700 24.27 -3.01 20.16
CA VAL A 700 24.43 -2.09 21.29
C VAL A 700 24.96 -2.83 22.53
N ALA A 701 24.41 -4.00 22.82
CA ALA A 701 24.79 -4.82 23.97
C ALA A 701 26.25 -5.31 23.90
N THR A 702 26.79 -5.51 22.69
CA THR A 702 28.18 -5.92 22.44
C THR A 702 29.01 -4.86 21.73
N ALA A 703 28.64 -3.58 21.89
CA ALA A 703 29.28 -2.47 21.17
C ALA A 703 30.77 -2.34 21.51
N ASP A 704 31.17 -2.69 22.73
CA ASP A 704 32.56 -2.73 23.20
C ASP A 704 33.41 -3.73 22.39
N GLN A 705 32.85 -4.90 22.08
CA GLN A 705 33.53 -5.92 21.27
C GLN A 705 33.58 -5.53 19.79
N LEU A 706 32.47 -5.00 19.27
CA LEU A 706 32.38 -4.54 17.87
C LEU A 706 33.32 -3.35 17.61
N ALA A 707 33.47 -2.45 18.59
CA ALA A 707 34.32 -1.27 18.45
C ALA A 707 35.82 -1.61 18.37
N GLY A 708 36.22 -2.79 18.84
CA GLY A 708 37.58 -3.30 18.63
C GLY A 708 37.88 -3.73 17.20
N GLU A 709 36.86 -3.88 16.34
CA GLU A 709 37.00 -4.37 14.96
C GLU A 709 36.32 -3.48 13.89
N ALA A 710 35.73 -2.35 14.27
CA ALA A 710 35.20 -1.37 13.34
C ALA A 710 35.96 -0.05 13.49
N ASP A 711 36.15 0.69 12.40
CA ASP A 711 36.83 1.99 12.42
C ASP A 711 35.88 3.13 12.85
N PHE A 712 34.57 2.91 12.75
CA PHE A 712 33.52 3.82 13.18
C PHE A 712 32.16 3.12 13.31
N PHE A 713 31.23 3.77 14.01
CA PHE A 713 29.82 3.38 14.04
C PHE A 713 28.93 4.46 13.41
N SER A 714 27.80 4.04 12.84
CA SER A 714 26.69 4.96 12.55
C SER A 714 25.39 4.39 13.12
N ILE A 715 24.67 5.16 13.93
CA ILE A 715 23.42 4.72 14.54
C ILE A 715 22.27 4.87 13.54
N GLY A 716 21.66 3.75 13.18
CA GLY A 716 20.43 3.71 12.40
C GLY A 716 19.21 3.82 13.32
N THR A 717 18.86 5.03 13.77
CA THR A 717 17.82 5.20 14.82
C THR A 717 16.44 4.71 14.40
N ASN A 718 16.14 4.67 13.10
CA ASN A 718 14.86 4.17 12.59
C ASN A 718 14.66 2.69 12.94
N ASP A 719 15.65 1.85 12.62
CA ASP A 719 15.59 0.40 12.86
C ASP A 719 15.92 0.08 14.33
N LEU A 720 16.85 0.82 14.95
CA LEU A 720 17.13 0.68 16.39
C LEU A 720 15.87 0.90 17.23
N THR A 721 15.13 1.99 16.98
CA THR A 721 13.88 2.29 17.70
C THR A 721 12.87 1.17 17.53
N GLN A 722 12.70 0.69 16.30
CA GLN A 722 11.76 -0.38 15.99
C GLN A 722 12.06 -1.66 16.78
N TYR A 723 13.32 -2.12 16.82
CA TYR A 723 13.65 -3.36 17.53
C TYR A 723 13.71 -3.18 19.06
N VAL A 724 14.14 -2.02 19.55
CA VAL A 724 14.14 -1.74 21.00
C VAL A 724 12.72 -1.69 21.55
N MET A 725 11.82 -1.06 20.80
CA MET A 725 10.42 -0.90 21.19
C MET A 725 9.53 -2.08 20.76
N ALA A 726 10.07 -3.01 19.98
CA ALA A 726 9.33 -4.09 19.33
C ALA A 726 8.06 -3.58 18.62
N ALA A 727 8.18 -2.41 17.97
CA ALA A 727 7.06 -1.69 17.36
C ALA A 727 7.43 -1.31 15.92
N ASP A 728 6.76 -1.96 14.97
CA ASP A 728 6.88 -1.62 13.55
C ASP A 728 6.30 -0.23 13.30
N ARG A 729 7.13 0.69 12.78
CA ARG A 729 6.73 2.06 12.44
C ARG A 729 5.71 2.11 11.31
N GLY A 730 5.64 1.08 10.46
CA GLY A 730 4.62 0.92 9.44
C GLY A 730 3.27 0.48 10.01
N ASN A 731 3.23 -0.08 11.22
CA ASN A 731 2.00 -0.58 11.82
C ASN A 731 1.30 0.52 12.64
N ALA A 732 0.20 1.06 12.10
CA ALA A 732 -0.55 2.17 12.71
C ALA A 732 -0.97 1.94 14.17
N ASN A 733 -1.24 0.68 14.58
CA ASN A 733 -1.66 0.36 15.94
C ASN A 733 -0.55 0.56 16.99
N VAL A 734 0.72 0.46 16.56
CA VAL A 734 1.88 0.53 17.45
C VAL A 734 2.88 1.62 17.05
N ALA A 735 2.62 2.37 15.98
CA ALA A 735 3.49 3.44 15.48
C ALA A 735 3.79 4.50 16.55
N GLY A 736 2.84 4.77 17.46
CA GLY A 736 3.06 5.68 18.60
C GLY A 736 4.16 5.23 19.57
N LEU A 737 4.48 3.93 19.62
CA LEU A 737 5.58 3.40 20.43
C LEU A 737 6.95 3.60 19.75
N ALA A 738 6.97 3.66 18.41
CA ALA A 738 8.18 3.79 17.60
C ALA A 738 8.72 5.23 17.58
N ASN A 739 9.02 5.78 18.75
CA ASN A 739 9.56 7.13 18.91
C ASN A 739 11.04 7.08 19.33
N ALA A 740 11.92 7.72 18.55
CA ALA A 740 13.36 7.70 18.82
C ALA A 740 13.77 8.46 20.11
N LEU A 741 12.87 9.28 20.67
CA LEU A 741 13.05 9.96 21.96
C LEU A 741 12.64 9.11 23.17
N GLN A 742 12.25 7.84 22.96
CA GLN A 742 12.01 6.92 24.07
C GLN A 742 13.26 6.80 24.95
N PRO A 743 13.13 6.88 26.29
CA PRO A 743 14.27 6.81 27.20
C PRO A 743 15.14 5.55 27.01
N ALA A 744 14.53 4.42 26.63
CA ALA A 744 15.25 3.18 26.32
C ALA A 744 16.19 3.35 25.11
N VAL A 745 15.69 3.97 24.03
CA VAL A 745 16.46 4.23 22.80
C VAL A 745 17.60 5.22 23.07
N LEU A 746 17.32 6.31 23.81
CA LEU A 746 18.34 7.30 24.17
C LEU A 746 19.47 6.71 25.02
N ARG A 747 19.15 5.79 25.94
CA ARG A 747 20.17 5.05 26.71
C ARG A 747 21.01 4.13 25.83
N MET A 748 20.40 3.47 24.84
CA MET A 748 21.12 2.65 23.88
C MET A 748 22.05 3.47 22.97
N ILE A 749 21.61 4.67 22.58
CA ILE A 749 22.47 5.64 21.88
C ILE A 749 23.68 5.98 22.78
N GLN A 750 23.45 6.36 24.04
CA GLN A 750 24.55 6.69 24.95
C GLN A 750 25.51 5.51 25.18
N GLN A 751 24.98 4.31 25.35
CA GLN A 751 25.80 3.10 25.53
C GLN A 751 26.71 2.87 24.33
N THR A 752 26.17 3.01 23.11
CA THR A 752 26.92 2.88 21.87
C THR A 752 28.05 3.90 21.78
N VAL A 753 27.75 5.18 22.06
CA VAL A 753 28.75 6.26 22.03
C VAL A 753 29.88 6.01 23.03
N ARG A 754 29.53 5.64 24.28
CA ARG A 754 30.53 5.35 25.31
C ARG A 754 31.44 4.19 24.92
N ALA A 755 30.88 3.12 24.36
CA ALA A 755 31.66 1.96 23.93
C ALA A 755 32.63 2.31 22.80
N ALA A 756 32.16 3.05 21.79
CA ALA A 756 32.97 3.51 20.67
C ALA A 756 34.10 4.45 21.10
N HIS A 757 33.79 5.48 21.89
CA HIS A 757 34.78 6.43 22.37
C HIS A 757 35.81 5.77 23.29
N ALA A 758 35.41 4.78 24.10
CA ALA A 758 36.34 3.99 24.91
C ALA A 758 37.33 3.17 24.06
N ALA A 759 36.92 2.75 22.86
CA ALA A 759 37.78 2.10 21.87
C ALA A 759 38.56 3.09 20.98
N GLY A 760 38.29 4.40 21.09
CA GLY A 760 38.95 5.45 20.31
C GLY A 760 38.39 5.65 18.90
N ILE A 761 37.19 5.13 18.61
CA ILE A 761 36.50 5.31 17.33
C ILE A 761 35.36 6.34 17.46
N TRP A 762 34.97 6.96 16.35
CA TRP A 762 33.91 7.96 16.31
C TRP A 762 32.54 7.35 15.99
N VAL A 763 31.46 8.07 16.33
CA VAL A 763 30.07 7.63 16.13
C VAL A 763 29.24 8.68 15.41
N GLY A 764 28.65 8.27 14.28
CA GLY A 764 27.66 9.02 13.54
C GLY A 764 26.21 8.59 13.82
N MET A 765 25.25 9.30 13.24
CA MET A 765 23.83 8.91 13.22
C MET A 765 23.20 9.32 11.89
N CYS A 766 22.53 8.40 11.21
CA CYS A 766 21.93 8.65 9.88
C CYS A 766 20.40 8.47 9.82
N GLY A 767 19.75 8.20 10.96
CA GLY A 767 18.28 8.13 11.05
C GLY A 767 17.62 9.50 11.22
N GLU A 768 16.28 9.54 11.18
CA GLU A 768 15.51 10.79 11.10
C GLU A 768 15.76 11.75 12.27
N LEU A 769 16.06 11.21 13.45
CA LEU A 769 16.37 11.99 14.64
C LEU A 769 17.57 12.93 14.43
N ALA A 770 18.56 12.56 13.61
CA ALA A 770 19.74 13.38 13.31
C ALA A 770 19.38 14.66 12.53
N GLY A 771 18.28 14.65 11.78
CA GLY A 771 17.77 15.81 11.04
C GLY A 771 16.90 16.75 11.88
N ASN A 772 16.60 16.40 13.14
CA ASN A 772 15.77 17.22 13.99
C ASN A 772 16.61 18.23 14.77
N ALA A 773 16.55 19.50 14.37
CA ALA A 773 17.28 20.59 15.01
C ALA A 773 16.98 20.77 16.51
N LEU A 774 15.77 20.38 16.98
CA LEU A 774 15.43 20.39 18.41
C LEU A 774 16.14 19.28 19.19
N ALA A 775 16.44 18.15 18.54
CA ALA A 775 17.17 17.04 19.14
C ALA A 775 18.70 17.24 19.09
N THR A 776 19.21 18.13 18.22
CA THR A 776 20.65 18.38 18.07
C THR A 776 21.38 18.63 19.40
N PRO A 777 20.90 19.48 20.32
CA PRO A 777 21.57 19.68 21.61
C PRO A 777 21.72 18.39 22.43
N LEU A 778 20.69 17.55 22.42
CA LEU A 778 20.72 16.24 23.07
C LEU A 778 21.74 15.32 22.39
N LEU A 779 21.70 15.19 21.07
CA LEU A 779 22.59 14.29 20.33
C LEU A 779 24.06 14.67 20.49
N VAL A 780 24.38 15.96 20.41
CA VAL A 780 25.74 16.47 20.67
C VAL A 780 26.14 16.21 22.12
N GLY A 781 25.23 16.40 23.07
CA GLY A 781 25.46 16.13 24.50
C GLY A 781 25.63 14.65 24.85
N LEU A 782 25.05 13.76 24.06
CA LEU A 782 25.27 12.31 24.15
C LEU A 782 26.65 11.90 23.62
N GLY A 783 27.31 12.78 22.85
CA GLY A 783 28.66 12.60 22.31
C GLY A 783 28.71 12.14 20.84
N LEU A 784 27.66 12.37 20.05
CA LEU A 784 27.71 12.07 18.61
C LEU A 784 28.74 12.95 17.91
N ASP A 785 29.51 12.37 17.00
CA ASP A 785 30.58 13.04 16.25
C ASP A 785 30.13 13.47 14.85
N GLU A 786 29.14 12.76 14.27
CA GLU A 786 28.58 13.01 12.95
C GLU A 786 27.04 12.90 12.98
N LEU A 787 26.37 13.81 12.27
CA LEU A 787 24.92 13.80 12.07
C LEU A 787 24.61 13.81 10.56
N SER A 788 23.88 12.80 10.11
CA SER A 788 23.52 12.58 8.71
C SER A 788 22.02 12.63 8.47
N MET A 789 21.59 13.44 7.51
CA MET A 789 20.17 13.75 7.30
C MET A 789 19.83 14.12 5.86
N SER A 790 18.55 14.34 5.55
CA SER A 790 18.12 14.89 4.27
C SER A 790 18.67 16.30 4.04
N ALA A 791 19.05 16.63 2.79
CA ALA A 791 19.71 17.88 2.44
C ALA A 791 19.07 19.17 3.02
N PRO A 792 17.73 19.35 2.99
CA PRO A 792 17.10 20.57 3.49
C PRO A 792 17.25 20.82 5.00
N ALA A 793 17.55 19.79 5.80
CA ALA A 793 17.67 19.90 7.25
C ALA A 793 19.06 20.37 7.72
N LEU A 794 20.09 20.27 6.88
CA LEU A 794 21.47 20.58 7.27
C LEU A 794 21.65 21.99 7.81
N PRO A 795 21.13 23.07 7.19
CA PRO A 795 21.37 24.42 7.67
C PRO A 795 20.87 24.63 9.11
N ALA A 796 19.67 24.10 9.42
CA ALA A 796 19.06 24.22 10.74
C ALA A 796 19.83 23.44 11.80
N VAL A 797 20.27 22.21 11.50
CA VAL A 797 21.09 21.42 12.42
C VAL A 797 22.45 22.06 12.65
N LYS A 798 23.11 22.57 11.61
CA LYS A 798 24.38 23.30 11.76
C LYS A 798 24.23 24.57 12.60
N ALA A 799 23.14 25.31 12.41
CA ALA A 799 22.83 26.48 13.22
C ALA A 799 22.63 26.09 14.70
N ALA A 800 21.92 24.99 14.97
CA ALA A 800 21.77 24.45 16.31
C ALA A 800 23.13 24.08 16.93
N VAL A 801 24.02 23.36 16.23
CA VAL A 801 25.38 23.05 16.72
C VAL A 801 26.15 24.32 17.10
N ARG A 802 26.15 25.33 16.23
CA ARG A 802 26.86 26.62 16.46
C ARG A 802 26.29 27.43 17.64
N GLY A 803 25.04 27.17 18.02
CA GLY A 803 24.37 27.82 19.15
C GLY A 803 24.71 27.24 20.52
N LEU A 804 25.48 26.15 20.58
CA LEU A 804 25.67 25.36 21.80
C LEU A 804 27.12 25.40 22.31
N THR A 805 27.29 25.16 23.61
CA THR A 805 28.52 24.65 24.20
C THR A 805 28.39 23.16 24.53
N MET A 806 29.51 22.42 24.57
CA MET A 806 29.49 21.02 25.00
C MET A 806 29.03 20.85 26.44
N ALA A 807 29.29 21.84 27.31
CA ALA A 807 28.87 21.82 28.70
C ALA A 807 27.33 21.85 28.82
N GLU A 808 26.66 22.74 28.09
CA GLU A 808 25.19 22.84 28.07
C GLU A 808 24.56 21.59 27.46
N ALA A 809 25.09 21.13 26.33
CA ALA A 809 24.61 19.91 25.66
C ALA A 809 24.73 18.69 26.59
N SER A 810 25.88 18.51 27.24
CA SER A 810 26.11 17.40 28.18
C SER A 810 25.19 17.45 29.39
N ALA A 811 24.93 18.65 29.93
CA ALA A 811 24.00 18.84 31.04
C ALA A 811 22.56 18.48 30.65
N LEU A 812 22.11 18.90 29.46
CA LEU A 812 20.80 18.53 28.91
C LEU A 812 20.69 17.01 28.72
N ALA A 813 21.70 16.38 28.11
CA ALA A 813 21.70 14.93 27.91
C ALA A 813 21.59 14.17 29.24
N GLY A 814 22.27 14.62 30.29
CA GLY A 814 22.14 14.06 31.64
C GLY A 814 20.72 14.16 32.20
N GLN A 815 20.04 15.30 32.03
CA GLN A 815 18.66 15.51 32.47
C GLN A 815 17.66 14.66 31.67
N VAL A 816 17.87 14.57 30.36
CA VAL A 816 17.03 13.78 29.44
C VAL A 816 17.11 12.29 29.77
N LEU A 817 18.31 11.75 30.02
CA LEU A 817 18.48 10.32 30.33
C LEU A 817 17.89 9.90 31.69
N ALA A 818 17.66 10.87 32.58
CA ALA A 818 16.95 10.68 33.85
C ALA A 818 15.43 10.64 33.70
N GLN A 819 14.88 11.06 32.54
CA GLN A 819 13.45 11.01 32.29
C GLN A 819 12.95 9.56 32.13
N VAL A 820 11.67 9.38 32.44
CA VAL A 820 10.98 8.09 32.38
C VAL A 820 9.90 8.02 31.29
N SER A 821 9.66 9.14 30.59
CA SER A 821 8.67 9.25 29.52
C SER A 821 9.15 10.17 28.40
N VAL A 822 8.59 9.99 27.20
CA VAL A 822 8.82 10.86 26.04
C VAL A 822 8.39 12.30 26.34
N ASP A 823 7.25 12.51 27.01
CA ASP A 823 6.75 13.85 27.35
C ASP A 823 7.75 14.62 28.23
N GLY A 824 8.38 13.94 29.19
CA GLY A 824 9.43 14.53 30.02
C GLY A 824 10.67 14.91 29.21
N VAL A 825 11.03 14.09 28.20
CA VAL A 825 12.11 14.41 27.27
C VAL A 825 11.74 15.62 26.41
N MET A 826 10.55 15.64 25.82
CA MET A 826 10.06 16.73 24.97
C MET A 826 10.00 18.07 25.71
N ALA A 827 9.54 18.06 26.97
CA ALA A 827 9.50 19.23 27.82
C ALA A 827 10.91 19.85 28.04
N LEU A 828 11.95 19.02 28.15
CA LEU A 828 13.34 19.47 28.28
C LEU A 828 13.93 19.98 26.96
N LEU A 829 13.46 19.45 25.82
CA LEU A 829 13.86 19.93 24.49
C LEU A 829 13.14 21.23 24.09
N GLY A 830 12.18 21.70 24.89
CA GLY A 830 11.44 22.94 24.64
C GLY A 830 10.35 22.81 23.58
N ALA A 831 9.79 21.60 23.39
CA ALA A 831 8.73 21.31 22.42
C ALA A 831 7.32 21.49 22.98
#